data_AF-A0AA96KDG4-F1
#
_entry.id   AF-A0AA96KDG4-F1
#
_cell.length_a   1.000
_cell.length_b   1.000
_cell.length_c   1.000
_cell.angle_alpha   90.00
_cell.angle_beta   90.00
_cell.angle_gamma   90.00
#
_symmetry.space_group_name_H-M   'P 1'
#
loop_
_entity.id
_entity.type
_entity.pdbx_description
1 polymer ?
#
loop_
_entity_poly.entity_id
_entity_poly.type
_entity_poly.pdbx_seq_one_letter_code
_entity_poly.pdbx_strand_id
1 'polypeptide(L)'
;MDWVHENQLSEEEQKNLPAGCHGKYVDPLEPKDGTAPAQTDESAPLVLEADHSVVKQGQTASLQGNVKVQMGDKSIEADTLEYDQEKNTGQLKGNIAVRQPGMLIRSEDATINAAENTSKMSGSRFVIHEQHIRGSAKSIEQKQDGVIVLKEGTYTSCEPGSNTWQLEGQELKIDQEEQTGSGKNVTLKISSIPVFYLPYIEFPIGDERKTGLLFPSISSSDDGGLDIALPYYLNLAPNYDATLVPRFISGRGLMLEGEARHLSRFFNSEMDLAFLPNDDGGEDSDADRLIQEGESEATIRPYKGEDRWLASFAQTGGARDGWYSNIDFTKVSDSNYFRDFGTASLSVANTTHLDQSAEVGRYGSNWYWHGLVQNQQVLLRDIDHPYRKLPEFAFVGNYDTYGTRFTLDHDYTYFTHEEDQWLNGTPIIKGQRFATDYRASWSKENAWGYIKPEIGVKSLNYTLETDALRAEADEEIHLVTPQASLDTGIVLEHPGGDLLQTIEPRLFYLYRDYTSHEDLLDITEDGQNLNFDTSARTFTYSQLFRDSRFSGQDRLDDANQLSIGVTSNWSKNNGTPLFSTSIGQTFHFDDRRVGLDSTTNKDNFSEIAGEVQIYLGALSQAYINGLYDTGSDQIARGSAGIHYASKDYKYLFNLAYSYAKDFQESTGKQVQDIDQVDVSWATPLSKQWLLTARYNYDFTNEQELETFVGLEYNDCCYRIRLLARRWLDSNIASLDSLNIDDAKYDQGIFFEIQLKGLGGSGAKVNSILNESIFGYRAREQHLKQKR
;
A
#
# COMPACT_ATOMS: atom_id res chain seq x y z
N MET A 1 -31.96 -14.96 -21.03
CA MET A 1 -31.24 -14.70 -19.77
C MET A 1 -30.81 -13.24 -19.72
N ASP A 2 -31.59 -12.33 -20.32
CA ASP A 2 -31.43 -10.87 -20.20
C ASP A 2 -30.01 -10.32 -20.42
N TRP A 3 -29.29 -10.99 -21.32
CA TRP A 3 -27.99 -10.55 -21.77
C TRP A 3 -28.16 -9.56 -22.91
N VAL A 4 -27.53 -8.39 -22.78
CA VAL A 4 -27.50 -7.36 -23.81
C VAL A 4 -26.06 -7.27 -24.31
N HIS A 5 -25.87 -7.49 -25.60
CA HIS A 5 -24.54 -7.41 -26.22
C HIS A 5 -24.05 -5.95 -26.27
N GLU A 6 -22.73 -5.77 -26.25
CA GLU A 6 -22.07 -4.46 -26.28
C GLU A 6 -22.63 -3.53 -27.38
N ASN A 7 -22.88 -4.06 -28.57
CA ASN A 7 -23.41 -3.31 -29.72
C ASN A 7 -24.87 -2.83 -29.56
N GLN A 8 -25.59 -3.33 -28.56
CA GLN A 8 -26.97 -2.95 -28.22
C GLN A 8 -27.04 -2.03 -27.00
N LEU A 9 -25.92 -1.83 -26.28
CA LEU A 9 -25.82 -0.92 -25.16
C LEU A 9 -25.66 0.53 -25.63
N SER A 10 -26.07 1.48 -24.79
CA SER A 10 -25.80 2.90 -25.03
C SER A 10 -24.29 3.19 -25.00
N GLU A 11 -23.86 4.31 -25.60
CA GLU A 11 -22.43 4.68 -25.61
C GLU A 11 -21.84 4.86 -24.20
N GLU A 12 -22.65 5.29 -23.24
CA GLU A 12 -22.24 5.44 -21.85
C GLU A 12 -22.04 4.09 -21.17
N GLU A 13 -22.98 3.15 -21.38
CA GLU A 13 -22.86 1.78 -20.87
C GLU A 13 -21.67 1.04 -21.49
N GLN A 14 -21.42 1.23 -22.79
CA GLN A 14 -20.24 0.65 -23.46
C GLN A 14 -18.92 1.17 -22.86
N LYS A 15 -18.85 2.45 -22.46
CA LYS A 15 -17.66 3.02 -21.81
C LYS A 15 -17.42 2.49 -20.40
N ASN A 16 -18.49 2.07 -19.72
CA ASN A 16 -18.45 1.55 -18.35
C ASN A 16 -18.36 0.03 -18.29
N LEU A 17 -18.43 -0.68 -19.43
CA LEU A 17 -18.21 -2.13 -19.46
C LEU A 17 -16.80 -2.48 -18.94
N PRO A 18 -16.69 -3.49 -18.06
CA PRO A 18 -15.39 -3.98 -17.63
C PRO A 18 -14.55 -4.48 -18.82
N ALA A 19 -13.22 -4.38 -18.67
CA ALA A 19 -12.26 -4.93 -19.62
C ALA A 19 -12.59 -6.39 -19.99
N GLY A 20 -12.72 -6.65 -21.29
CA GLY A 20 -12.99 -7.97 -21.85
C GLY A 20 -14.45 -8.42 -21.86
N CYS A 21 -15.40 -7.67 -21.28
CA CYS A 21 -16.83 -8.04 -21.35
C CYS A 21 -17.45 -7.62 -22.70
N HIS A 22 -18.18 -8.54 -23.35
CA HIS A 22 -18.89 -8.27 -24.62
C HIS A 22 -20.39 -7.93 -24.45
N GLY A 23 -20.79 -7.58 -23.23
CA GLY A 23 -22.15 -7.25 -22.87
C GLY A 23 -22.32 -7.21 -21.35
N LYS A 24 -23.56 -7.02 -20.90
CA LYS A 24 -23.94 -7.11 -19.49
C LYS A 24 -25.31 -7.75 -19.35
N TYR A 25 -25.60 -8.25 -18.15
CA TYR A 25 -26.95 -8.61 -17.77
C TYR A 25 -27.70 -7.34 -17.37
N VAL A 26 -28.92 -7.16 -17.88
CA VAL A 26 -29.76 -6.00 -17.58
C VAL A 26 -31.04 -6.49 -16.93
N ASP A 27 -31.26 -6.13 -15.67
CA ASP A 27 -32.51 -6.45 -15.00
C ASP A 27 -33.60 -5.46 -15.46
N PRO A 28 -34.68 -5.92 -16.12
CA PRO A 28 -35.79 -5.05 -16.52
C PRO A 28 -36.55 -4.42 -15.34
N LEU A 29 -36.39 -4.96 -14.12
CA LEU A 29 -37.03 -4.47 -12.90
C LEU A 29 -36.17 -3.45 -12.14
N GLU A 30 -34.94 -3.20 -12.56
CA GLU A 30 -34.05 -2.25 -11.89
C GLU A 30 -34.55 -0.80 -12.07
N PRO A 31 -34.68 0.00 -10.99
CA PRO A 31 -35.10 1.39 -11.10
C PRO A 31 -34.11 2.22 -11.91
N LYS A 32 -34.57 2.85 -13.00
CA LYS A 32 -33.73 3.68 -13.88
C LYS A 32 -33.11 4.91 -13.22
N ASP A 33 -33.60 5.29 -12.04
CA ASP A 33 -33.17 6.49 -11.30
C ASP A 33 -32.15 6.19 -10.19
N GLY A 34 -31.64 4.95 -10.08
CA GLY A 34 -30.60 4.57 -9.11
C GLY A 34 -31.06 4.50 -7.65
N THR A 35 -32.37 4.56 -7.40
CA THR A 35 -32.96 4.27 -6.09
C THR A 35 -32.89 2.77 -5.81
N ALA A 36 -32.62 2.37 -4.56
CA ALA A 36 -32.70 0.96 -4.16
C ALA A 36 -34.02 0.33 -4.64
N PRO A 37 -34.01 -0.92 -5.14
CA PRO A 37 -35.23 -1.59 -5.55
C PRO A 37 -36.24 -1.54 -4.41
N ALA A 38 -37.49 -1.14 -4.72
CA ALA A 38 -38.54 -1.09 -3.72
C ALA A 38 -38.68 -2.48 -3.09
N GLN A 39 -38.78 -2.55 -1.76
CA GLN A 39 -39.08 -3.82 -1.10
C GLN A 39 -40.39 -4.37 -1.68
N THR A 40 -40.35 -5.61 -2.18
CA THR A 40 -41.51 -6.27 -2.78
C THR A 40 -42.71 -6.14 -1.83
N ASP A 41 -43.78 -5.48 -2.27
CA ASP A 41 -45.02 -5.42 -1.49
C ASP A 41 -45.68 -6.80 -1.48
N GLU A 42 -45.44 -7.58 -0.43
CA GLU A 42 -46.04 -8.91 -0.25
C GLU A 42 -47.57 -8.84 -0.03
N SER A 43 -48.13 -7.65 0.19
CA SER A 43 -49.58 -7.43 0.24
C SER A 43 -50.22 -7.13 -1.13
N ALA A 44 -49.41 -7.04 -2.19
CA ALA A 44 -49.89 -6.80 -3.54
C ALA A 44 -50.82 -7.95 -4.01
N PRO A 45 -51.93 -7.62 -4.68
CA PRO A 45 -52.87 -8.64 -5.16
C PRO A 45 -52.21 -9.54 -6.22
N LEU A 46 -52.50 -10.84 -6.16
CA LEU A 46 -52.13 -11.79 -7.20
C LEU A 46 -52.98 -11.54 -8.46
N VAL A 47 -52.33 -11.16 -9.55
CA VAL A 47 -52.97 -10.95 -10.86
C VAL A 47 -52.64 -12.13 -11.77
N LEU A 48 -53.67 -12.69 -12.40
CA LEU A 48 -53.57 -13.84 -13.31
C LEU A 48 -54.13 -13.45 -14.67
N GLU A 49 -53.33 -13.57 -15.72
CA GLU A 49 -53.69 -13.32 -17.11
C GLU A 49 -53.40 -14.57 -17.95
N ALA A 50 -54.29 -14.90 -18.90
CA ALA A 50 -54.09 -15.97 -19.89
C ALA A 50 -55.06 -15.79 -21.07
N ASP A 51 -54.77 -16.43 -22.20
CA ASP A 51 -55.66 -16.45 -23.37
C ASP A 51 -56.96 -17.21 -23.08
N HIS A 52 -56.86 -18.30 -22.31
CA HIS A 52 -57.99 -19.15 -21.91
C HIS A 52 -57.89 -19.52 -20.43
N SER A 53 -59.03 -19.44 -19.71
CA SER A 53 -59.11 -19.85 -18.30
C SER A 53 -60.40 -20.65 -18.03
N VAL A 54 -60.26 -21.79 -17.36
CA VAL A 54 -61.37 -22.58 -16.83
C VAL A 54 -61.21 -22.68 -15.32
N VAL A 55 -62.13 -22.07 -14.58
CA VAL A 55 -62.13 -22.12 -13.11
C VAL A 55 -63.30 -22.97 -12.64
N LYS A 56 -62.99 -24.13 -12.04
CA LYS A 56 -63.98 -24.90 -11.28
C LYS A 56 -63.87 -24.49 -9.82
N GLN A 57 -64.84 -23.70 -9.37
CA GLN A 57 -64.91 -23.14 -8.02
C GLN A 57 -64.70 -24.23 -6.96
N GLY A 58 -63.66 -24.10 -6.13
CA GLY A 58 -63.34 -25.05 -5.06
C GLY A 58 -62.60 -26.33 -5.49
N GLN A 59 -62.10 -26.43 -6.73
CA GLN A 59 -61.32 -27.59 -7.18
C GLN A 59 -60.04 -27.18 -7.92
N THR A 60 -60.17 -26.77 -9.18
CA THR A 60 -59.01 -26.57 -10.06
C THR A 60 -59.24 -25.37 -10.98
N ALA A 61 -58.23 -24.51 -11.08
CA ALA A 61 -58.16 -23.46 -12.10
C ALA A 61 -57.13 -23.86 -13.15
N SER A 62 -57.53 -23.92 -14.41
CA SER A 62 -56.66 -24.24 -15.55
C SER A 62 -56.56 -23.03 -16.46
N LEU A 63 -55.36 -22.50 -16.63
CA LEU A 63 -55.03 -21.38 -17.50
C LEU A 63 -54.12 -21.88 -18.63
N GLN A 64 -54.39 -21.43 -19.86
CA GLN A 64 -53.67 -21.85 -21.06
C GLN A 64 -53.47 -20.69 -22.02
N GLY A 65 -52.27 -20.62 -22.60
CA GLY A 65 -51.84 -19.60 -23.55
C GLY A 65 -51.41 -18.32 -22.84
N ASN A 66 -50.14 -17.94 -23.04
CA ASN A 66 -49.53 -16.73 -22.48
C ASN A 66 -49.87 -16.48 -21.01
N VAL A 67 -49.76 -17.53 -20.18
CA VAL A 67 -50.12 -17.42 -18.75
C VAL A 67 -49.12 -16.50 -18.08
N LYS A 68 -49.63 -15.46 -17.42
CA LYS A 68 -48.84 -14.53 -16.61
C LYS A 68 -49.44 -14.43 -15.21
N VAL A 69 -48.61 -14.69 -14.21
CA VAL A 69 -48.91 -14.54 -12.79
C VAL A 69 -48.06 -13.41 -12.26
N GLN A 70 -48.67 -12.37 -11.69
CA GLN A 70 -47.95 -11.20 -11.16
C GLN A 70 -48.32 -10.98 -9.69
N MET A 71 -47.32 -10.73 -8.85
CA MET A 71 -47.49 -10.33 -7.45
C MET A 71 -46.40 -9.32 -7.07
N GLY A 72 -46.78 -8.04 -6.94
CA GLY A 72 -45.81 -6.95 -6.78
C GLY A 72 -44.83 -6.94 -7.97
N ASP A 73 -43.53 -6.99 -7.69
CA ASP A 73 -42.46 -7.06 -8.70
C ASP A 73 -42.09 -8.50 -9.13
N LYS A 74 -42.72 -9.52 -8.53
CA LYS A 74 -42.52 -10.93 -8.90
C LYS A 74 -43.47 -11.32 -10.02
N SER A 75 -42.96 -11.99 -11.05
CA SER A 75 -43.77 -12.45 -12.17
C SER A 75 -43.41 -13.88 -12.59
N ILE A 76 -44.40 -14.67 -12.96
CA ILE A 76 -44.23 -16.00 -13.55
C ILE A 76 -44.94 -16.01 -14.90
N GLU A 77 -44.22 -16.36 -15.96
CA GLU A 77 -44.77 -16.59 -17.29
C GLU A 77 -44.69 -18.09 -17.63
N ALA A 78 -45.70 -18.67 -18.29
CA ALA A 78 -45.71 -20.07 -18.73
C ALA A 78 -46.75 -20.31 -19.87
N ASP A 79 -46.66 -21.46 -20.54
CA ASP A 79 -47.67 -21.85 -21.55
C ASP A 79 -48.98 -22.33 -20.90
N THR A 80 -48.88 -23.02 -19.75
CA THR A 80 -50.04 -23.52 -18.99
C THR A 80 -49.81 -23.44 -17.48
N LEU A 81 -50.90 -23.23 -16.72
CA LEU A 81 -50.95 -23.31 -15.26
C LEU A 81 -52.19 -24.11 -14.82
N GLU A 82 -51.99 -25.19 -14.08
CA GLU A 82 -53.04 -25.89 -13.34
C GLU A 82 -52.88 -25.65 -11.84
N TYR A 83 -53.84 -24.95 -11.24
CA TYR A 83 -53.84 -24.61 -9.82
C TYR A 83 -54.93 -25.40 -9.07
N ASP A 84 -54.52 -26.29 -8.17
CA ASP A 84 -55.38 -27.03 -7.25
C ASP A 84 -55.61 -26.15 -5.99
N GLN A 85 -56.84 -25.67 -5.81
CA GLN A 85 -57.20 -24.75 -4.73
C GLN A 85 -57.21 -25.44 -3.35
N GLU A 86 -57.49 -26.75 -3.28
CA GLU A 86 -57.49 -27.47 -2.00
C GLU A 86 -56.06 -27.71 -1.50
N LYS A 87 -55.14 -28.00 -2.43
CA LYS A 87 -53.73 -28.28 -2.10
C LYS A 87 -52.84 -27.05 -2.16
N ASN A 88 -53.36 -25.89 -2.57
CA ASN A 88 -52.60 -24.67 -2.87
C ASN A 88 -51.40 -24.92 -3.81
N THR A 89 -51.53 -25.88 -4.72
CA THR A 89 -50.44 -26.34 -5.58
C THR A 89 -50.70 -25.94 -7.02
N GLY A 90 -49.79 -25.16 -7.61
CA GLY A 90 -49.76 -24.83 -9.03
C GLY A 90 -48.76 -25.71 -9.79
N GLN A 91 -49.17 -26.25 -10.93
CA GLN A 91 -48.30 -26.91 -11.90
C GLN A 91 -48.20 -26.05 -13.15
N LEU A 92 -46.99 -25.62 -13.48
CA LEU A 92 -46.69 -24.85 -14.68
C LEU A 92 -45.93 -25.72 -15.66
N LYS A 93 -46.24 -25.57 -16.95
CA LYS A 93 -45.53 -26.27 -18.04
C LYS A 93 -45.31 -25.35 -19.22
N GLY A 94 -44.14 -25.50 -19.84
CA GLY A 94 -43.76 -24.85 -21.09
C GLY A 94 -43.31 -23.40 -20.89
N ASN A 95 -42.14 -23.07 -21.43
CA ASN A 95 -41.53 -21.73 -21.45
C ASN A 95 -41.59 -20.98 -20.11
N ILE A 96 -41.36 -21.67 -18.99
CA ILE A 96 -41.56 -21.07 -17.67
C ILE A 96 -40.46 -20.04 -17.43
N ALA A 97 -40.84 -18.82 -17.09
CA ALA A 97 -39.94 -17.75 -16.68
C ALA A 97 -40.40 -17.15 -15.35
N VAL A 98 -39.62 -17.38 -14.29
CA VAL A 98 -39.82 -16.79 -12.96
C VAL A 98 -38.88 -15.61 -12.81
N ARG A 99 -39.42 -14.43 -12.58
CA ARG A 99 -38.68 -13.18 -12.43
C ARG A 99 -38.99 -12.53 -11.09
N GLN A 100 -37.94 -12.01 -10.47
CA GLN A 100 -37.99 -11.17 -9.28
C GLN A 100 -36.86 -10.13 -9.37
N PRO A 101 -36.86 -9.06 -8.57
CA PRO A 101 -35.76 -8.10 -8.57
C PRO A 101 -34.40 -8.80 -8.44
N GLY A 102 -33.48 -8.49 -9.35
CA GLY A 102 -32.12 -9.06 -9.42
C GLY A 102 -32.01 -10.43 -10.07
N MET A 103 -33.09 -11.17 -10.35
CA MET A 103 -33.01 -12.58 -10.74
C MET A 103 -34.04 -13.04 -11.78
N LEU A 104 -33.58 -13.91 -12.69
CA LEU A 104 -34.43 -14.63 -13.65
C LEU A 104 -34.10 -16.12 -13.64
N ILE A 105 -35.14 -16.95 -13.52
CA ILE A 105 -35.07 -18.41 -13.66
C ILE A 105 -35.94 -18.84 -14.84
N ARG A 106 -35.40 -19.68 -15.74
CA ARG A 106 -36.15 -20.31 -16.83
C ARG A 106 -36.16 -21.82 -16.67
N SER A 107 -37.31 -22.46 -16.88
CA SER A 107 -37.52 -23.90 -16.62
C SER A 107 -38.50 -24.54 -17.61
N GLU A 108 -38.50 -25.87 -17.67
CA GLU A 108 -39.41 -26.65 -18.53
C GLU A 108 -40.71 -27.00 -17.81
N ASP A 109 -40.60 -27.47 -16.56
CA ASP A 109 -41.70 -27.81 -15.66
C ASP A 109 -41.49 -27.15 -14.29
N ALA A 110 -42.56 -26.70 -13.64
CA ALA A 110 -42.51 -26.19 -12.28
C ALA A 110 -43.74 -26.60 -11.46
N THR A 111 -43.50 -26.90 -10.18
CA THR A 111 -44.55 -27.06 -9.17
C THR A 111 -44.35 -26.01 -8.09
N ILE A 112 -45.38 -25.27 -7.73
CA ILE A 112 -45.35 -24.22 -6.71
C ILE A 112 -46.40 -24.52 -5.68
N ASN A 113 -46.05 -24.41 -4.40
CA ASN A 113 -47.02 -24.43 -3.30
C ASN A 113 -47.13 -23.00 -2.73
N ALA A 114 -48.27 -22.37 -2.96
CA ALA A 114 -48.50 -20.98 -2.55
C ALA A 114 -48.64 -20.84 -1.02
N ALA A 115 -49.13 -21.86 -0.32
CA ALA A 115 -49.30 -21.81 1.14
C ALA A 115 -47.96 -21.99 1.88
N GLU A 116 -47.08 -22.82 1.34
CA GLU A 116 -45.76 -23.10 1.91
C GLU A 116 -44.65 -22.18 1.35
N ASN A 117 -44.96 -21.36 0.35
CA ASN A 117 -43.99 -20.55 -0.40
C ASN A 117 -42.81 -21.38 -0.94
N THR A 118 -43.06 -22.60 -1.40
CA THR A 118 -42.04 -23.49 -1.96
C THR A 118 -42.24 -23.67 -3.45
N SER A 119 -41.14 -23.89 -4.17
CA SER A 119 -41.19 -24.21 -5.60
C SER A 119 -40.18 -25.29 -5.96
N LYS A 120 -40.51 -26.09 -6.97
CA LYS A 120 -39.62 -27.07 -7.58
C LYS A 120 -39.71 -26.95 -9.09
N MET A 121 -38.60 -26.66 -9.71
CA MET A 121 -38.45 -26.46 -11.15
C MET A 121 -37.48 -27.48 -11.72
N SER A 122 -37.75 -27.99 -12.92
CA SER A 122 -36.90 -28.97 -13.61
C SER A 122 -36.36 -28.40 -14.93
N GLY A 123 -35.13 -28.80 -15.29
CA GLY A 123 -34.49 -28.34 -16.53
C GLY A 123 -34.18 -26.85 -16.50
N SER A 124 -33.68 -26.34 -15.39
CA SER A 124 -33.66 -24.91 -15.10
C SER A 124 -32.34 -24.22 -15.46
N ARG A 125 -32.42 -22.95 -15.84
CA ARG A 125 -31.29 -22.02 -15.98
C ARG A 125 -31.58 -20.75 -15.22
N PHE A 126 -30.58 -20.15 -14.59
CA PHE A 126 -30.75 -18.93 -13.81
C PHE A 126 -29.68 -17.89 -14.12
N VAL A 127 -30.00 -16.63 -13.85
CA VAL A 127 -29.08 -15.50 -13.84
C VAL A 127 -29.37 -14.61 -12.64
N ILE A 128 -28.30 -14.13 -12.00
CA ILE A 128 -28.31 -13.08 -11.00
C ILE A 128 -27.60 -11.89 -11.64
N HIS A 129 -28.35 -10.80 -11.85
CA HIS A 129 -27.95 -9.73 -12.78
C HIS A 129 -26.77 -8.92 -12.23
N GLU A 130 -26.89 -8.40 -11.02
CA GLU A 130 -25.92 -7.51 -10.38
C GLU A 130 -24.53 -8.16 -10.27
N GLN A 131 -24.47 -9.40 -9.80
CA GLN A 131 -23.22 -10.14 -9.62
C GLN A 131 -22.71 -10.82 -10.90
N HIS A 132 -23.41 -10.66 -12.01
CA HIS A 132 -23.07 -11.27 -13.31
C HIS A 132 -22.95 -12.80 -13.25
N ILE A 133 -23.75 -13.45 -12.39
CA ILE A 133 -23.70 -14.90 -12.16
C ILE A 133 -24.75 -15.58 -13.04
N ARG A 134 -24.39 -16.70 -13.68
CA ARG A 134 -25.33 -17.60 -14.33
C ARG A 134 -25.06 -19.06 -14.03
N GLY A 135 -26.07 -19.89 -14.26
CA GLY A 135 -25.94 -21.33 -14.12
C GLY A 135 -27.11 -22.12 -14.66
N SER A 136 -26.99 -23.43 -14.57
CA SER A 136 -28.02 -24.39 -14.94
C SER A 136 -28.10 -25.50 -13.90
N ALA A 137 -29.28 -26.06 -13.66
CA ALA A 137 -29.44 -27.21 -12.80
C ALA A 137 -30.52 -28.13 -13.32
N LYS A 138 -30.37 -29.42 -13.00
CA LYS A 138 -31.41 -30.42 -13.31
C LYS A 138 -32.69 -30.14 -12.54
N SER A 139 -32.57 -29.69 -11.29
CA SER A 139 -33.70 -29.23 -10.47
C SER A 139 -33.29 -28.00 -9.66
N ILE A 140 -34.17 -26.99 -9.61
CA ILE A 140 -34.09 -25.87 -8.69
C ILE A 140 -35.24 -25.99 -7.70
N GLU A 141 -34.94 -25.96 -6.40
CA GLU A 141 -35.93 -25.98 -5.34
C GLU A 141 -35.82 -24.70 -4.51
N GLN A 142 -36.89 -23.92 -4.41
CA GLN A 142 -36.99 -22.84 -3.45
C GLN A 142 -37.60 -23.40 -2.16
N LYS A 143 -36.90 -23.20 -1.05
CA LYS A 143 -37.36 -23.57 0.29
C LYS A 143 -38.21 -22.44 0.89
N GLN A 144 -38.93 -22.77 1.97
CA GLN A 144 -39.87 -21.85 2.62
C GLN A 144 -39.18 -20.60 3.18
N ASP A 145 -37.91 -20.72 3.55
CA ASP A 145 -37.01 -19.65 4.00
C ASP A 145 -36.43 -18.83 2.84
N GLY A 146 -36.82 -19.10 1.58
CA GLY A 146 -36.32 -18.38 0.40
C GLY A 146 -35.02 -18.93 -0.18
N VAL A 147 -34.36 -19.89 0.50
CA VAL A 147 -33.10 -20.49 0.02
C VAL A 147 -33.34 -21.27 -1.28
N ILE A 148 -32.53 -20.98 -2.30
CA ILE A 148 -32.59 -21.63 -3.61
C ILE A 148 -31.57 -22.78 -3.63
N VAL A 149 -32.05 -24.00 -3.87
CA VAL A 149 -31.23 -25.22 -3.93
C VAL A 149 -31.18 -25.75 -5.37
N LEU A 150 -30.00 -25.71 -5.97
CA LEU A 150 -29.67 -26.26 -7.29
C LEU A 150 -29.17 -27.70 -7.13
N LYS A 151 -29.89 -28.69 -7.66
CA LYS A 151 -29.44 -30.09 -7.73
C LYS A 151 -28.79 -30.38 -9.07
N GLU A 152 -27.60 -30.98 -9.04
CA GLU A 152 -26.75 -31.17 -10.22
C GLU A 152 -26.57 -29.83 -10.96
N GLY A 153 -26.07 -28.83 -10.23
CA GLY A 153 -26.05 -27.43 -10.62
C GLY A 153 -24.68 -26.94 -11.09
N THR A 154 -24.69 -25.94 -11.98
CA THR A 154 -23.51 -25.21 -12.42
C THR A 154 -23.56 -23.75 -11.99
N TYR A 155 -22.39 -23.14 -11.81
CA TYR A 155 -22.22 -21.74 -11.42
C TYR A 155 -21.00 -21.14 -12.14
N THR A 156 -21.16 -19.98 -12.77
CA THR A 156 -20.06 -19.22 -13.40
C THR A 156 -20.42 -17.73 -13.49
N SER A 157 -19.41 -16.86 -13.42
CA SER A 157 -19.54 -15.43 -13.74
C SER A 157 -19.20 -15.11 -15.20
N CYS A 158 -18.90 -16.13 -16.01
CA CYS A 158 -18.59 -15.94 -17.42
C CYS A 158 -19.83 -15.63 -18.26
N GLU A 159 -19.64 -14.80 -19.28
CA GLU A 159 -20.69 -14.40 -20.21
C GLU A 159 -21.36 -15.59 -20.90
N PRO A 160 -22.59 -15.42 -21.44
CA PRO A 160 -23.26 -16.47 -22.19
C PRO A 160 -22.42 -16.95 -23.37
N GLY A 161 -22.24 -18.27 -23.48
CA GLY A 161 -21.43 -18.89 -24.54
C GLY A 161 -19.97 -19.15 -24.14
N SER A 162 -19.47 -18.58 -23.03
CA SER A 162 -18.14 -18.84 -22.50
C SER A 162 -18.21 -19.59 -21.17
N ASN A 163 -17.65 -20.81 -21.11
CA ASN A 163 -17.50 -21.56 -19.85
C ASN A 163 -16.02 -21.70 -19.49
N THR A 164 -15.27 -20.59 -19.59
CA THR A 164 -13.81 -20.60 -19.31
C THR A 164 -13.50 -21.11 -17.91
N TRP A 165 -14.35 -20.80 -16.94
CA TRP A 165 -14.41 -21.53 -15.69
C TRP A 165 -15.87 -21.77 -15.27
N GLN A 166 -16.13 -22.87 -14.58
CA GLN A 166 -17.41 -23.14 -13.92
C GLN A 166 -17.22 -24.01 -12.69
N LEU A 167 -18.06 -23.81 -11.68
CA LEU A 167 -18.28 -24.77 -10.61
C LEU A 167 -19.40 -25.71 -11.01
N GLU A 168 -19.24 -27.01 -10.77
CA GLU A 168 -20.26 -28.03 -10.96
C GLU A 168 -20.41 -28.82 -9.67
N GLY A 169 -21.60 -28.79 -9.07
CA GLY A 169 -21.86 -29.39 -7.76
C GLY A 169 -23.09 -30.28 -7.77
N GLN A 170 -23.07 -31.32 -6.93
CA GLN A 170 -24.23 -32.17 -6.73
C GLN A 170 -25.39 -31.38 -6.09
N GLU A 171 -25.06 -30.46 -5.19
CA GLU A 171 -26.00 -29.55 -4.54
C GLU A 171 -25.30 -28.20 -4.36
N LEU A 172 -25.85 -27.15 -4.96
CA LEU A 172 -25.48 -25.75 -4.69
C LEU A 172 -26.66 -25.05 -4.02
N LYS A 173 -26.40 -24.20 -3.04
CA LYS A 173 -27.40 -23.39 -2.36
C LYS A 173 -27.06 -21.92 -2.53
N ILE A 174 -28.07 -21.10 -2.73
CA ILE A 174 -27.98 -19.66 -2.88
C ILE A 174 -28.96 -19.05 -1.89
N ASP A 175 -28.43 -18.26 -0.96
CA ASP A 175 -29.16 -17.52 0.04
C ASP A 175 -28.98 -16.02 -0.24
N GLN A 176 -30.05 -15.38 -0.73
CA GLN A 176 -30.03 -13.97 -1.10
C GLN A 176 -30.12 -13.04 0.11
N GLU A 177 -30.69 -13.49 1.22
CA GLU A 177 -30.80 -12.67 2.43
C GLU A 177 -29.43 -12.57 3.10
N GLU A 178 -28.75 -13.71 3.24
CA GLU A 178 -27.39 -13.79 3.79
C GLU A 178 -26.28 -13.43 2.78
N GLN A 179 -26.65 -13.18 1.51
CA GLN A 179 -25.72 -12.94 0.39
C GLN A 179 -24.63 -14.04 0.29
N THR A 180 -25.03 -15.30 0.48
CA THR A 180 -24.13 -16.46 0.43
C THR A 180 -24.49 -17.53 -0.61
N GLY A 181 -23.46 -18.16 -1.15
CA GLY A 181 -23.54 -19.40 -1.89
C GLY A 181 -22.78 -20.52 -1.17
N SER A 182 -23.32 -21.74 -1.16
CA SER A 182 -22.60 -22.93 -0.70
C SER A 182 -22.76 -24.09 -1.67
N GLY A 183 -21.81 -25.02 -1.69
CA GLY A 183 -21.85 -26.16 -2.58
C GLY A 183 -21.27 -27.42 -1.96
N LYS A 184 -21.86 -28.57 -2.27
CA LYS A 184 -21.38 -29.91 -1.87
C LYS A 184 -20.91 -30.71 -3.07
N ASN A 185 -19.80 -31.42 -2.90
CA ASN A 185 -19.15 -32.22 -3.94
C ASN A 185 -18.95 -31.40 -5.22
N VAL A 186 -18.33 -30.23 -5.06
CA VAL A 186 -18.12 -29.25 -6.13
C VAL A 186 -16.83 -29.55 -6.86
N THR A 187 -16.88 -29.52 -8.19
CA THR A 187 -15.70 -29.57 -9.06
C THR A 187 -15.54 -28.25 -9.77
N LEU A 188 -14.41 -27.58 -9.57
CA LEU A 188 -14.00 -26.46 -10.40
C LEU A 188 -13.46 -27.00 -11.72
N LYS A 189 -14.11 -26.61 -12.82
CA LYS A 189 -13.65 -26.88 -14.18
C LYS A 189 -13.10 -25.61 -14.81
N ILE A 190 -11.95 -25.72 -15.44
CA ILE A 190 -11.43 -24.69 -16.36
C ILE A 190 -11.69 -25.22 -17.77
N SER A 191 -12.53 -24.52 -18.52
CA SER A 191 -13.15 -25.02 -19.73
C SER A 191 -13.86 -26.36 -19.44
N SER A 192 -13.44 -27.45 -20.08
CA SER A 192 -13.99 -28.79 -19.85
C SER A 192 -13.13 -29.66 -18.92
N ILE A 193 -12.02 -29.14 -18.39
CA ILE A 193 -11.05 -29.91 -17.61
C ILE A 193 -11.35 -29.73 -16.12
N PRO A 194 -11.62 -30.81 -15.36
CA PRO A 194 -11.74 -30.72 -13.90
C PRO A 194 -10.37 -30.45 -13.28
N VAL A 195 -10.24 -29.36 -12.52
CA VAL A 195 -8.96 -28.92 -11.93
C VAL A 195 -8.93 -29.16 -10.42
N PHE A 196 -10.01 -28.85 -9.71
CA PHE A 196 -10.09 -29.04 -8.25
C PHE A 196 -11.44 -29.63 -7.84
N TYR A 197 -11.40 -30.55 -6.87
CA TYR A 197 -12.57 -31.11 -6.20
C TYR A 197 -12.63 -30.63 -4.76
N LEU A 198 -13.81 -30.17 -4.33
CA LEU A 198 -14.08 -29.67 -2.99
C LEU A 198 -15.31 -30.40 -2.43
N PRO A 199 -15.19 -31.14 -1.32
CA PRO A 199 -16.34 -31.77 -0.66
C PRO A 199 -17.40 -30.75 -0.23
N TYR A 200 -16.95 -29.55 0.18
CA TYR A 200 -17.79 -28.42 0.52
C TYR A 200 -17.06 -27.10 0.19
N ILE A 201 -17.79 -26.11 -0.33
CA ILE A 201 -17.31 -24.74 -0.53
C ILE A 201 -18.41 -23.76 -0.12
N GLU A 202 -18.00 -22.61 0.40
CA GLU A 202 -18.86 -21.45 0.63
C GLU A 202 -18.21 -20.24 -0.07
N PHE A 203 -19.02 -19.40 -0.70
CA PHE A 203 -18.56 -18.23 -1.45
C PHE A 203 -19.58 -17.09 -1.33
N PRO A 204 -19.12 -15.83 -1.34
CA PRO A 204 -20.04 -14.71 -1.29
C PRO A 204 -20.75 -14.54 -2.64
N ILE A 205 -22.03 -14.18 -2.61
CA ILE A 205 -22.79 -13.74 -3.78
C ILE A 205 -23.17 -12.25 -3.67
N GLY A 206 -22.40 -11.49 -2.86
CA GLY A 206 -22.51 -10.06 -2.62
C GLY A 206 -21.19 -9.54 -2.03
N ASP A 207 -21.22 -8.38 -1.36
CA ASP A 207 -20.03 -7.77 -0.75
C ASP A 207 -19.62 -8.39 0.61
N GLU A 208 -20.38 -9.38 1.07
CA GLU A 208 -20.13 -10.07 2.34
C GLU A 208 -18.80 -10.81 2.35
N ARG A 209 -18.10 -10.76 3.48
CA ARG A 209 -16.85 -11.51 3.68
C ARG A 209 -17.18 -12.95 4.04
N LYS A 210 -16.56 -13.95 3.42
CA LYS A 210 -16.82 -15.37 3.73
C LYS A 210 -15.53 -16.17 3.79
N THR A 211 -15.50 -17.11 4.74
CA THR A 211 -14.39 -18.05 4.94
C THR A 211 -14.23 -18.96 3.72
N GLY A 212 -13.00 -19.12 3.24
CA GLY A 212 -12.74 -19.97 2.07
C GLY A 212 -11.31 -19.91 1.56
N LEU A 213 -11.04 -20.79 0.60
CA LEU A 213 -9.76 -20.85 -0.12
C LEU A 213 -9.63 -19.65 -1.06
N LEU A 214 -8.52 -18.94 -1.00
CA LEU A 214 -8.17 -17.90 -1.97
C LEU A 214 -7.33 -18.50 -3.09
N PHE A 215 -7.10 -17.72 -4.15
CA PHE A 215 -6.27 -18.17 -5.27
C PHE A 215 -4.83 -18.40 -4.83
N PRO A 216 -4.20 -19.51 -5.26
CA PRO A 216 -2.80 -19.72 -5.00
C PRO A 216 -1.94 -18.72 -5.76
N SER A 217 -0.81 -18.35 -5.17
CA SER A 217 0.25 -17.65 -5.89
C SER A 217 1.36 -18.63 -6.23
N ILE A 218 1.85 -18.59 -7.47
CA ILE A 218 2.90 -19.50 -7.95
C ILE A 218 4.02 -18.65 -8.53
N SER A 219 5.24 -18.88 -8.08
CA SER A 219 6.43 -18.27 -8.68
C SER A 219 7.58 -19.25 -8.75
N SER A 220 8.54 -18.95 -9.60
CA SER A 220 9.82 -19.66 -9.67
C SER A 220 10.93 -18.62 -9.68
N SER A 221 11.93 -18.77 -8.82
CA SER A 221 13.12 -17.89 -8.79
C SER A 221 14.39 -18.71 -8.67
N ASP A 222 15.54 -18.11 -9.00
CA ASP A 222 16.84 -18.79 -8.92
C ASP A 222 17.22 -19.15 -7.48
N ASP A 223 16.92 -18.29 -6.50
CA ASP A 223 17.23 -18.57 -5.08
C ASP A 223 16.23 -19.57 -4.43
N GLY A 224 14.93 -19.29 -4.52
CA GLY A 224 13.90 -20.10 -3.86
C GLY A 224 13.39 -21.32 -4.64
N GLY A 225 13.69 -21.45 -5.93
CA GLY A 225 13.06 -22.44 -6.81
C GLY A 225 11.55 -22.22 -6.94
N LEU A 226 10.75 -23.30 -6.96
CA LEU A 226 9.29 -23.24 -7.08
C LEU A 226 8.63 -22.86 -5.75
N ASP A 227 7.92 -21.74 -5.72
CA ASP A 227 7.21 -21.19 -4.57
C ASP A 227 5.69 -21.20 -4.81
N ILE A 228 4.94 -21.92 -3.98
CA ILE A 228 3.48 -22.07 -4.04
C ILE A 228 2.89 -21.69 -2.68
N ALA A 229 2.13 -20.60 -2.64
CA ALA A 229 1.37 -20.18 -1.47
C ALA A 229 -0.13 -20.43 -1.68
N LEU A 230 -0.82 -21.00 -0.69
CA LEU A 230 -2.24 -21.37 -0.77
C LEU A 230 -3.04 -20.74 0.39
N PRO A 231 -3.53 -19.50 0.24
CA PRO A 231 -4.17 -18.79 1.35
C PRO A 231 -5.58 -19.32 1.65
N TYR A 232 -5.91 -19.42 2.94
CA TYR A 232 -7.23 -19.78 3.44
C TYR A 232 -7.75 -18.68 4.38
N TYR A 233 -8.74 -17.94 3.91
CA TYR A 233 -9.33 -16.82 4.63
C TYR A 233 -10.40 -17.30 5.61
N LEU A 234 -10.42 -16.72 6.80
CA LEU A 234 -11.30 -17.01 7.92
C LEU A 234 -12.04 -15.71 8.31
N ASN A 235 -13.31 -15.60 7.93
CA ASN A 235 -14.18 -14.59 8.50
C ASN A 235 -14.68 -15.06 9.88
N LEU A 236 -14.11 -14.52 10.95
CA LEU A 236 -14.41 -14.96 12.32
C LEU A 236 -15.55 -14.14 12.94
N ALA A 237 -15.54 -12.82 12.75
CA ALA A 237 -16.62 -11.91 13.12
C ALA A 237 -16.59 -10.63 12.25
N PRO A 238 -17.64 -9.79 12.27
CA PRO A 238 -17.68 -8.57 11.46
C PRO A 238 -16.52 -7.59 11.69
N ASN A 239 -15.84 -7.70 12.83
CA ASN A 239 -14.78 -6.80 13.25
C ASN A 239 -13.41 -7.47 13.40
N TYR A 240 -13.27 -8.77 13.09
CA TYR A 240 -11.96 -9.41 12.96
C TYR A 240 -11.99 -10.64 12.06
N ASP A 241 -10.88 -10.82 11.34
CA ASP A 241 -10.66 -11.91 10.41
C ASP A 241 -9.22 -12.42 10.53
N ALA A 242 -8.95 -13.57 9.91
CA ALA A 242 -7.62 -14.14 9.82
C ALA A 242 -7.41 -14.82 8.46
N THR A 243 -6.17 -14.95 8.01
CA THR A 243 -5.79 -15.70 6.82
C THR A 243 -4.63 -16.62 7.17
N LEU A 244 -4.75 -17.93 6.90
CA LEU A 244 -3.66 -18.90 7.06
C LEU A 244 -3.11 -19.28 5.69
N VAL A 245 -1.80 -19.25 5.52
CA VAL A 245 -1.15 -19.48 4.23
C VAL A 245 -0.07 -20.55 4.36
N PRO A 246 -0.39 -21.83 4.13
CA PRO A 246 0.63 -22.82 3.83
C PRO A 246 1.36 -22.43 2.55
N ARG A 247 2.68 -22.36 2.63
CA ARG A 247 3.56 -21.95 1.53
C ARG A 247 4.71 -22.94 1.39
N PHE A 248 4.85 -23.52 0.21
CA PHE A 248 5.91 -24.47 -0.12
C PHE A 248 6.93 -23.82 -1.07
N ILE A 249 8.20 -23.84 -0.70
CA ILE A 249 9.31 -23.29 -1.48
C ILE A 249 10.30 -24.43 -1.73
N SER A 250 10.51 -24.85 -2.98
CA SER A 250 11.27 -26.08 -3.28
C SER A 250 12.67 -26.08 -2.73
N GLY A 251 13.38 -24.94 -2.79
CA GLY A 251 14.74 -24.83 -2.28
C GLY A 251 14.86 -24.53 -0.79
N ARG A 252 13.76 -24.35 -0.05
CA ARG A 252 13.80 -23.89 1.35
C ARG A 252 12.94 -24.71 2.32
N GLY A 253 11.79 -25.22 1.88
CA GLY A 253 10.91 -26.07 2.70
C GLY A 253 9.45 -25.58 2.78
N LEU A 254 8.76 -26.02 3.83
CA LEU A 254 7.35 -25.70 4.08
C LEU A 254 7.23 -24.61 5.16
N MET A 255 6.69 -23.46 4.77
CA MET A 255 6.36 -22.34 5.64
C MET A 255 4.86 -22.32 5.96
N LEU A 256 4.51 -21.84 7.15
CA LEU A 256 3.15 -21.44 7.49
C LEU A 256 3.14 -19.96 7.84
N GLU A 257 2.32 -19.19 7.13
CA GLU A 257 2.11 -17.77 7.41
C GLU A 257 0.68 -17.54 7.92
N GLY A 258 0.48 -16.47 8.66
CA GLY A 258 -0.79 -16.12 9.29
C GLY A 258 -0.95 -14.60 9.39
N GLU A 259 -2.04 -14.08 8.86
CA GLU A 259 -2.49 -12.70 9.02
C GLU A 259 -3.70 -12.69 9.95
N ALA A 260 -3.78 -11.75 10.89
CA ALA A 260 -4.96 -11.51 11.72
C ALA A 260 -5.23 -10.02 11.79
N ARG A 261 -6.46 -9.60 11.45
CA ARG A 261 -6.86 -8.20 11.46
C ARG A 261 -8.03 -8.01 12.39
N HIS A 262 -7.99 -6.94 13.17
CA HIS A 262 -9.02 -6.60 14.13
C HIS A 262 -9.30 -5.11 14.14
N LEU A 263 -10.56 -4.76 13.92
CA LEU A 263 -11.09 -3.41 14.00
C LEU A 263 -11.95 -3.28 15.25
N SER A 264 -11.70 -2.25 16.04
CA SER A 264 -12.55 -1.87 17.17
C SER A 264 -12.86 -0.38 17.15
N ARG A 265 -13.64 0.07 18.14
CA ARG A 265 -13.92 1.50 18.34
C ARG A 265 -12.71 2.31 18.79
N PHE A 266 -11.67 1.65 19.29
CA PHE A 266 -10.52 2.29 19.90
C PHE A 266 -9.24 2.14 19.08
N PHE A 267 -9.09 0.99 18.42
CA PHE A 267 -7.90 0.60 17.69
C PHE A 267 -8.24 -0.24 16.46
N ASN A 268 -7.45 -0.05 15.40
CA ASN A 268 -7.29 -0.95 14.28
C ASN A 268 -5.95 -1.67 14.46
N SER A 269 -5.94 -2.99 14.33
CA SER A 269 -4.76 -3.82 14.56
C SER A 269 -4.60 -4.87 13.46
N GLU A 270 -3.36 -5.12 13.07
CA GLU A 270 -2.95 -6.13 12.10
C GLU A 270 -1.74 -6.87 12.68
N MET A 271 -1.78 -8.19 12.59
CA MET A 271 -0.74 -9.07 13.10
C MET A 271 -0.36 -10.07 12.02
N ASP A 272 0.92 -10.13 11.68
CA ASP A 272 1.46 -11.07 10.72
C ASP A 272 2.48 -11.98 11.41
N LEU A 273 2.35 -13.28 11.16
CA LEU A 273 3.28 -14.30 11.65
C LEU A 273 3.70 -15.18 10.49
N ALA A 274 4.97 -15.56 10.44
CA ALA A 274 5.45 -16.60 9.54
C ALA A 274 6.48 -17.48 10.23
N PHE A 275 6.46 -18.77 9.90
CA PHE A 275 7.37 -19.75 10.46
C PHE A 275 7.73 -20.81 9.42
N LEU A 276 9.02 -20.98 9.17
CA LEU A 276 9.61 -22.05 8.37
C LEU A 276 10.62 -22.80 9.25
N PRO A 277 10.35 -24.06 9.60
CA PRO A 277 11.30 -24.88 10.34
C PRO A 277 12.38 -25.45 9.41
N ASN A 278 13.63 -25.52 9.91
CA ASN A 278 14.76 -26.17 9.24
C ASN A 278 14.91 -25.79 7.76
N ASP A 279 15.36 -24.56 7.49
CA ASP A 279 15.58 -24.05 6.12
C ASP A 279 16.60 -24.88 5.33
N ASP A 280 16.23 -25.32 4.12
CA ASP A 280 17.12 -26.09 3.25
C ASP A 280 18.23 -25.24 2.59
N GLY A 281 18.14 -23.90 2.69
CA GLY A 281 19.21 -22.97 2.38
C GLY A 281 19.25 -22.46 0.93
N GLY A 282 18.20 -22.67 0.14
CA GLY A 282 18.07 -22.21 -1.24
C GLY A 282 18.59 -23.19 -2.31
N GLU A 283 18.19 -22.96 -3.55
CA GLU A 283 18.55 -23.72 -4.76
C GLU A 283 19.31 -22.86 -5.79
N ASP A 284 20.31 -22.09 -5.34
CA ASP A 284 21.09 -21.22 -6.23
C ASP A 284 22.31 -21.95 -6.86
N SER A 285 22.38 -21.93 -8.19
CA SER A 285 23.48 -22.48 -8.98
C SER A 285 24.80 -21.72 -8.81
N ASP A 286 24.76 -20.42 -8.53
CA ASP A 286 25.94 -19.61 -8.26
C ASP A 286 26.51 -19.94 -6.88
N ALA A 287 25.64 -20.06 -5.87
CA ALA A 287 25.99 -20.60 -4.55
C ALA A 287 26.65 -21.99 -4.66
N ASP A 288 26.05 -22.92 -5.43
CA ASP A 288 26.62 -24.26 -5.64
C ASP A 288 28.00 -24.21 -6.30
N ARG A 289 28.20 -23.32 -7.28
CA ARG A 289 29.49 -23.12 -7.94
C ARG A 289 30.53 -22.58 -6.97
N LEU A 290 30.20 -21.58 -6.14
CA LEU A 290 31.11 -21.01 -5.14
C LEU A 290 31.54 -22.07 -4.12
N ILE A 291 30.60 -22.90 -3.65
CA ILE A 291 30.90 -24.02 -2.75
C ILE A 291 31.86 -25.02 -3.42
N GLN A 292 31.66 -25.31 -4.71
CA GLN A 292 32.55 -26.18 -5.49
C GLN A 292 33.94 -25.55 -5.73
N GLU A 293 34.01 -24.23 -5.87
CA GLU A 293 35.26 -23.46 -6.00
C GLU A 293 36.04 -23.35 -4.69
N GLY A 294 35.45 -23.80 -3.57
CA GLY A 294 36.11 -23.96 -2.28
C GLY A 294 35.56 -23.07 -1.16
N GLU A 295 34.51 -22.29 -1.42
CA GLU A 295 33.85 -21.49 -0.40
C GLU A 295 33.09 -22.36 0.61
N SER A 296 33.07 -21.90 1.86
CA SER A 296 32.36 -22.60 2.93
C SER A 296 30.85 -22.54 2.71
N GLU A 297 30.17 -23.69 2.74
CA GLU A 297 28.70 -23.75 2.67
C GLU A 297 28.04 -22.92 3.77
N ALA A 298 28.63 -22.86 4.97
CA ALA A 298 28.11 -22.02 6.06
C ALA A 298 28.25 -20.51 5.78
N THR A 299 29.14 -20.10 4.87
CA THR A 299 29.28 -18.70 4.46
C THR A 299 28.25 -18.34 3.39
N ILE A 300 28.04 -19.24 2.44
CA ILE A 300 27.13 -19.04 1.30
C ILE A 300 25.66 -19.25 1.71
N ARG A 301 25.39 -20.22 2.59
CA ARG A 301 24.06 -20.59 3.09
C ARG A 301 24.04 -20.51 4.63
N PRO A 302 24.14 -19.30 5.21
CA PRO A 302 24.36 -19.12 6.65
C PRO A 302 23.21 -19.62 7.53
N TYR A 303 22.00 -19.73 7.00
CA TYR A 303 20.80 -20.12 7.75
C TYR A 303 20.29 -21.52 7.41
N LYS A 304 21.06 -22.32 6.68
CA LYS A 304 20.69 -23.71 6.38
C LYS A 304 20.59 -24.52 7.68
N GLY A 305 19.44 -25.15 7.91
CA GLY A 305 19.11 -25.92 9.11
C GLY A 305 18.53 -25.09 10.26
N GLU A 306 18.42 -23.77 10.11
CA GLU A 306 17.85 -22.88 11.12
C GLU A 306 16.33 -22.72 10.95
N ASP A 307 15.64 -22.38 12.04
CA ASP A 307 14.24 -21.99 12.01
C ASP A 307 14.10 -20.51 11.66
N ARG A 308 13.38 -20.19 10.58
CA ARG A 308 13.20 -18.83 10.06
C ARG A 308 11.79 -18.34 10.39
N TRP A 309 11.66 -17.10 10.88
CA TRP A 309 10.36 -16.57 11.29
C TRP A 309 10.25 -15.06 11.17
N LEU A 310 9.00 -14.59 11.09
CA LEU A 310 8.62 -13.19 11.13
C LEU A 310 7.48 -12.99 12.12
N ALA A 311 7.55 -11.90 12.88
CA ALA A 311 6.47 -11.41 13.71
C ALA A 311 6.28 -9.90 13.48
N SER A 312 5.10 -9.53 12.99
CA SER A 312 4.66 -8.15 12.80
C SER A 312 3.42 -7.89 13.64
N PHE A 313 3.34 -6.71 14.22
CA PHE A 313 2.16 -6.18 14.87
C PHE A 313 2.06 -4.67 14.65
N ALA A 314 1.07 -4.27 13.87
CA ALA A 314 0.72 -2.88 13.64
C ALA A 314 -0.58 -2.54 14.37
N GLN A 315 -0.61 -1.40 15.06
CA GLN A 315 -1.82 -0.89 15.71
C GLN A 315 -1.90 0.62 15.54
N THR A 316 -3.04 1.12 15.07
CA THR A 316 -3.37 2.56 15.11
C THR A 316 -4.65 2.78 15.92
N GLY A 317 -4.66 3.74 16.85
CA GLY A 317 -5.76 3.89 17.79
C GLY A 317 -5.85 5.25 18.47
N GLY A 318 -6.79 5.36 19.41
CA GLY A 318 -7.04 6.55 20.24
C GLY A 318 -8.10 7.50 19.71
N ALA A 319 -9.09 7.04 18.96
CA ALA A 319 -10.12 7.88 18.31
C ALA A 319 -11.04 8.75 19.21
N ARG A 320 -10.71 9.00 20.49
CA ARG A 320 -11.50 9.80 21.44
C ARG A 320 -10.66 10.73 22.31
N ASP A 321 -11.20 11.92 22.57
CA ASP A 321 -10.71 12.88 23.57
C ASP A 321 -9.25 13.35 23.41
N GLY A 322 -8.79 13.37 22.16
CA GLY A 322 -7.45 13.83 21.76
C GLY A 322 -6.34 12.82 21.99
N TRP A 323 -6.63 11.61 22.48
CA TRP A 323 -5.62 10.56 22.60
C TRP A 323 -5.20 10.02 21.22
N TYR A 324 -4.03 9.41 21.16
CA TYR A 324 -3.66 8.53 20.06
C TYR A 324 -2.72 7.45 20.57
N SER A 325 -2.72 6.30 19.91
CA SER A 325 -1.71 5.27 20.11
C SER A 325 -1.27 4.71 18.76
N ASN A 326 0.03 4.44 18.65
CA ASN A 326 0.62 3.80 17.49
C ASN A 326 1.56 2.69 17.97
N ILE A 327 1.45 1.50 17.42
CA ILE A 327 2.45 0.44 17.61
C ILE A 327 2.84 -0.01 16.22
N ASP A 328 4.14 0.02 15.95
CA ASP A 328 4.73 -0.51 14.73
C ASP A 328 5.88 -1.42 15.15
N PHE A 329 5.62 -2.71 15.20
CA PHE A 329 6.59 -3.70 15.62
C PHE A 329 6.76 -4.75 14.54
N THR A 330 7.94 -4.80 13.93
CA THR A 330 8.32 -5.92 13.07
C THR A 330 9.66 -6.50 13.53
N LYS A 331 9.71 -7.82 13.64
CA LYS A 331 10.93 -8.56 13.93
C LYS A 331 11.01 -9.80 13.06
N VAL A 332 12.20 -10.07 12.55
CA VAL A 332 12.53 -11.28 11.80
C VAL A 332 13.65 -12.04 12.48
N SER A 333 13.75 -13.34 12.20
CA SER A 333 14.78 -14.23 12.72
C SER A 333 16.20 -13.77 12.38
N ASP A 334 16.38 -13.13 11.24
CA ASP A 334 17.69 -12.84 10.65
C ASP A 334 17.61 -11.76 9.56
N SER A 335 18.76 -11.20 9.20
CA SER A 335 18.90 -10.12 8.21
C SER A 335 18.55 -10.50 6.78
N ASN A 336 18.56 -11.80 6.44
CA ASN A 336 18.31 -12.28 5.07
C ASN A 336 16.83 -12.59 4.80
N TYR A 337 15.96 -12.51 5.81
CA TYR A 337 14.57 -12.97 5.74
C TYR A 337 13.79 -12.44 4.53
N PHE A 338 13.69 -11.11 4.35
CA PHE A 338 12.90 -10.54 3.26
C PHE A 338 13.52 -10.72 1.88
N ARG A 339 14.84 -10.89 1.80
CA ARG A 339 15.49 -11.19 0.52
C ARG A 339 15.17 -12.61 0.07
N ASP A 340 15.22 -13.56 1.00
CA ASP A 340 14.98 -14.98 0.76
C ASP A 340 13.48 -15.29 0.50
N PHE A 341 12.56 -14.64 1.24
CA PHE A 341 11.13 -14.98 1.23
C PHE A 341 10.23 -13.93 0.57
N GLY A 342 10.69 -12.67 0.45
CA GLY A 342 9.85 -11.54 0.07
C GLY A 342 8.72 -11.25 1.06
N THR A 343 7.78 -10.40 0.64
CA THR A 343 6.60 -9.96 1.43
C THR A 343 5.28 -10.40 0.78
N ALA A 344 5.32 -11.51 0.05
CA ALA A 344 4.34 -11.86 -0.98
C ALA A 344 2.89 -12.04 -0.50
N SER A 345 2.73 -12.44 0.76
CA SER A 345 1.48 -12.91 1.37
C SER A 345 1.11 -12.14 2.63
N LEU A 346 2.02 -11.31 3.14
CA LEU A 346 1.87 -10.53 4.38
C LEU A 346 2.02 -9.05 4.07
N SER A 347 1.30 -8.19 4.79
CA SER A 347 1.29 -6.74 4.57
C SER A 347 2.53 -6.03 5.15
N VAL A 348 3.72 -6.59 4.96
CA VAL A 348 4.97 -6.06 5.53
C VAL A 348 5.80 -5.39 4.43
N ALA A 349 6.43 -4.25 4.73
CA ALA A 349 7.30 -3.56 3.79
C ALA A 349 8.70 -4.21 3.76
N ASN A 350 9.21 -4.49 2.56
CA ASN A 350 10.61 -4.91 2.40
C ASN A 350 11.52 -3.69 2.52
N THR A 351 12.26 -3.60 3.61
CA THR A 351 13.06 -2.42 4.01
C THR A 351 14.42 -2.87 4.54
N THR A 352 15.39 -1.96 4.62
CA THR A 352 16.73 -2.29 5.16
C THR A 352 16.79 -2.30 6.69
N HIS A 353 15.72 -1.87 7.34
CA HIS A 353 15.58 -1.83 8.79
C HIS A 353 14.11 -1.98 9.18
N LEU A 354 13.86 -2.60 10.32
CA LEU A 354 12.51 -2.83 10.84
C LEU A 354 12.30 -2.03 12.11
N ASP A 355 11.29 -1.17 12.09
CA ASP A 355 10.89 -0.40 13.26
C ASP A 355 10.24 -1.29 14.32
N GLN A 356 10.59 -1.00 15.57
CA GLN A 356 10.05 -1.63 16.77
C GLN A 356 9.68 -0.54 17.77
N SER A 357 8.55 0.09 17.54
CA SER A 357 8.09 1.27 18.28
C SER A 357 6.70 1.09 18.89
N ALA A 358 6.52 1.73 20.04
CA ALA A 358 5.20 1.94 20.62
C ALA A 358 5.11 3.37 21.15
N GLU A 359 4.09 4.08 20.71
CA GLU A 359 3.84 5.47 21.02
C GLU A 359 2.43 5.63 21.59
N VAL A 360 2.33 6.46 22.63
CA VAL A 360 1.05 6.95 23.14
C VAL A 360 1.17 8.43 23.38
N GLY A 361 0.15 9.18 22.96
CA GLY A 361 0.15 10.62 23.16
C GLY A 361 -1.24 11.20 23.27
N ARG A 362 -1.26 12.50 23.54
CA ARG A 362 -2.50 13.27 23.64
C ARG A 362 -2.33 14.68 23.11
N TYR A 363 -3.25 15.07 22.25
CA TYR A 363 -3.46 16.44 21.81
C TYR A 363 -4.43 17.17 22.74
N GLY A 364 -3.96 18.27 23.32
CA GLY A 364 -4.78 19.32 23.92
C GLY A 364 -5.13 20.42 22.92
N SER A 365 -5.72 21.51 23.39
CA SER A 365 -6.07 22.66 22.53
C SER A 365 -4.86 23.44 22.02
N ASN A 366 -3.77 23.40 22.77
CA ASN A 366 -2.61 24.27 22.60
C ASN A 366 -1.32 23.61 23.12
N TRP A 367 -1.37 22.30 23.38
CA TRP A 367 -0.23 21.50 23.76
C TRP A 367 -0.44 20.07 23.26
N TYR A 368 0.63 19.31 23.10
CA TYR A 368 0.58 17.87 22.99
C TYR A 368 1.74 17.25 23.77
N TRP A 369 1.57 16.01 24.19
CA TRP A 369 2.67 15.20 24.70
C TRP A 369 2.59 13.80 24.11
N HIS A 370 3.73 13.14 24.05
CA HIS A 370 3.80 11.71 23.76
C HIS A 370 4.90 11.03 24.57
N GLY A 371 4.72 9.74 24.80
CA GLY A 371 5.75 8.82 25.23
C GLY A 371 5.99 7.80 24.13
N LEU A 372 7.26 7.56 23.84
CA LEU A 372 7.73 6.66 22.80
C LEU A 372 8.74 5.68 23.41
N VAL A 373 8.61 4.42 23.03
CA VAL A 373 9.70 3.44 23.12
C VAL A 373 10.04 3.00 21.71
N GLN A 374 11.32 2.99 21.36
CA GLN A 374 11.75 2.67 20.00
C GLN A 374 13.05 1.86 20.01
N ASN A 375 13.05 0.80 19.21
CA ASN A 375 14.20 0.04 18.75
C ASN A 375 14.09 -0.13 17.23
N GLN A 376 15.19 -0.51 16.58
CA GLN A 376 15.20 -0.89 15.17
C GLN A 376 16.03 -2.15 14.98
N GLN A 377 15.61 -3.05 14.10
CA GLN A 377 16.42 -4.18 13.65
C GLN A 377 16.98 -3.87 12.26
N VAL A 378 18.29 -3.70 12.16
CA VAL A 378 18.97 -3.51 10.87
C VAL A 378 19.07 -4.85 10.15
N LEU A 379 18.74 -4.88 8.86
CA LEU A 379 18.80 -6.07 8.00
C LEU A 379 20.01 -6.07 7.06
N LEU A 380 20.92 -5.11 7.23
CA LEU A 380 22.20 -5.07 6.55
C LEU A 380 23.27 -5.73 7.42
N ARG A 381 24.19 -6.45 6.77
CA ARG A 381 25.35 -7.05 7.45
C ARG A 381 26.43 -6.00 7.66
N ASP A 382 27.27 -6.20 8.68
CA ASP A 382 28.48 -5.41 8.93
C ASP A 382 28.23 -3.91 9.13
N ILE A 383 27.05 -3.56 9.65
CA ILE A 383 26.65 -2.21 10.04
C ILE A 383 26.22 -2.24 11.51
N ASP A 384 26.67 -1.24 12.28
CA ASP A 384 26.30 -1.07 13.67
C ASP A 384 24.79 -0.86 13.84
N HIS A 385 24.23 -1.44 14.90
CA HIS A 385 22.83 -1.23 15.23
C HIS A 385 22.61 0.20 15.75
N PRO A 386 21.47 0.84 15.47
CA PRO A 386 21.20 2.17 15.98
C PRO A 386 20.88 2.14 17.47
N TYR A 387 20.98 3.31 18.11
CA TYR A 387 20.53 3.51 19.48
C TYR A 387 19.04 3.20 19.66
N ARG A 388 18.70 2.74 20.87
CA ARG A 388 17.34 2.55 21.36
C ARG A 388 16.92 3.75 22.20
N LYS A 389 15.65 4.15 22.08
CA LYS A 389 15.03 5.19 22.91
C LYS A 389 14.08 4.53 23.91
N LEU A 390 14.50 4.41 25.17
CA LEU A 390 13.79 3.61 26.19
C LEU A 390 13.72 4.30 27.57
N PRO A 391 12.84 5.29 27.78
CA PRO A 391 11.88 5.86 26.83
C PRO A 391 12.29 7.25 26.31
N GLU A 392 11.55 7.74 25.33
CA GLU A 392 11.45 9.16 24.96
C GLU A 392 10.11 9.72 25.49
N PHE A 393 10.14 10.93 26.05
CA PHE A 393 8.97 11.72 26.43
C PHE A 393 9.13 13.14 25.89
N ALA A 394 8.22 13.55 25.01
CA ALA A 394 8.19 14.92 24.51
C ALA A 394 6.91 15.65 24.92
N PHE A 395 7.05 16.95 25.17
CA PHE A 395 5.95 17.86 25.44
C PHE A 395 6.18 19.15 24.64
N VAL A 396 5.17 19.54 23.86
CA VAL A 396 5.18 20.81 23.12
C VAL A 396 3.95 21.61 23.46
N GLY A 397 4.13 22.86 23.87
CA GLY A 397 3.07 23.83 24.14
C GLY A 397 3.17 25.06 23.24
N ASN A 398 2.07 25.53 22.68
CA ASN A 398 1.97 26.72 21.84
C ASN A 398 0.93 27.68 22.40
N TYR A 399 1.34 28.78 23.00
CA TYR A 399 0.47 29.73 23.70
C TYR A 399 0.48 31.08 23.00
N ASP A 400 -0.65 31.46 22.40
CA ASP A 400 -0.82 32.76 21.77
C ASP A 400 -1.25 33.80 22.82
N THR A 401 -0.50 34.90 22.95
CA THR A 401 -0.77 35.99 23.91
C THR A 401 -0.37 37.33 23.31
N TYR A 402 -1.33 38.28 23.25
CA TYR A 402 -1.14 39.61 22.64
C TYR A 402 -0.55 39.61 21.22
N GLY A 403 -0.91 38.62 20.39
CA GLY A 403 -0.40 38.48 19.02
C GLY A 403 1.02 37.93 18.91
N THR A 404 1.62 37.51 20.03
CA THR A 404 2.89 36.76 20.07
C THR A 404 2.59 35.32 20.43
N ARG A 405 3.24 34.38 19.76
CA ARG A 405 3.19 32.95 20.06
C ARG A 405 4.38 32.56 20.91
N PHE A 406 4.13 31.92 22.04
CA PHE A 406 5.15 31.30 22.86
C PHE A 406 5.14 29.80 22.64
N THR A 407 6.24 29.25 22.16
CA THR A 407 6.44 27.81 21.97
C THR A 407 7.36 27.29 23.06
N LEU A 408 6.94 26.25 23.76
CA LEU A 408 7.71 25.53 24.77
C LEU A 408 7.89 24.09 24.28
N ASP A 409 9.11 23.72 23.95
CA ASP A 409 9.47 22.38 23.50
C ASP A 409 10.37 21.71 24.55
N HIS A 410 10.06 20.47 24.92
CA HIS A 410 10.79 19.68 25.89
C HIS A 410 10.88 18.24 25.38
N ASP A 411 12.09 17.69 25.39
CA ASP A 411 12.38 16.30 25.01
C ASP A 411 13.25 15.67 26.10
N TYR A 412 12.76 14.59 26.72
CA TYR A 412 13.55 13.71 27.58
C TYR A 412 13.71 12.38 26.87
N THR A 413 14.95 11.93 26.66
CA THR A 413 15.21 10.62 26.05
C THR A 413 16.31 9.90 26.80
N TYR A 414 16.08 8.63 27.15
CA TYR A 414 17.16 7.71 27.56
C TYR A 414 17.60 6.86 26.36
N PHE A 415 18.86 7.02 25.99
CA PHE A 415 19.52 6.31 24.91
C PHE A 415 20.30 5.13 25.45
N THR A 416 20.04 3.95 24.88
CA THR A 416 20.70 2.71 25.24
C THR A 416 20.96 1.86 24.01
N HIS A 417 21.66 0.75 24.17
CA HIS A 417 22.04 -0.13 23.08
C HIS A 417 22.02 -1.61 23.53
N GLU A 418 21.79 -2.53 22.61
CA GLU A 418 21.76 -3.98 22.90
C GLU A 418 23.13 -4.52 23.28
N GLU A 419 24.13 -4.12 22.50
CA GLU A 419 25.53 -4.41 22.72
C GLU A 419 26.19 -3.36 23.61
N ASP A 420 27.31 -3.72 24.23
CA ASP A 420 28.15 -2.80 24.99
C ASP A 420 29.29 -2.19 24.14
N GLN A 421 29.53 -2.75 22.94
CA GLN A 421 30.58 -2.32 22.02
C GLN A 421 30.05 -2.28 20.58
N TRP A 422 30.52 -1.30 19.81
CA TRP A 422 30.35 -1.25 18.36
C TRP A 422 31.09 -2.43 17.69
N LEU A 423 30.80 -2.73 16.43
CA LEU A 423 31.43 -3.82 15.67
C LEU A 423 32.95 -3.70 15.58
N ASN A 424 33.48 -2.48 15.64
CA ASN A 424 34.92 -2.20 15.69
C ASN A 424 35.56 -2.46 17.08
N GLY A 425 34.79 -2.91 18.08
CA GLY A 425 35.22 -3.23 19.44
C GLY A 425 35.21 -2.05 20.42
N THR A 426 34.74 -0.88 20.00
CA THR A 426 34.78 0.33 20.82
C THR A 426 33.55 0.45 21.73
N PRO A 427 33.68 0.89 23.01
CA PRO A 427 32.56 0.97 23.94
C PRO A 427 31.44 1.91 23.47
N ILE A 428 30.19 1.55 23.72
CA ILE A 428 29.03 2.35 23.34
C ILE A 428 28.63 3.29 24.47
N ILE A 429 28.56 4.58 24.17
CA ILE A 429 28.13 5.62 25.11
C ILE A 429 26.62 5.51 25.32
N LYS A 430 26.15 5.48 26.57
CA LYS A 430 24.72 5.40 26.93
C LYS A 430 24.38 6.54 27.89
N GLY A 431 23.11 6.93 27.98
CA GLY A 431 22.74 7.99 28.91
C GLY A 431 21.40 8.65 28.60
N GLN A 432 21.08 9.68 29.37
CA GLN A 432 19.87 10.47 29.22
C GLN A 432 20.18 11.86 28.66
N ARG A 433 19.27 12.38 27.83
CA ARG A 433 19.26 13.75 27.32
C ARG A 433 17.97 14.44 27.74
N PHE A 434 18.08 15.68 28.22
CA PHE A 434 16.97 16.60 28.38
C PHE A 434 17.21 17.86 27.55
N ALA A 435 16.48 17.99 26.46
CA ALA A 435 16.54 19.12 25.55
C ALA A 435 15.33 20.05 25.76
N THR A 436 15.55 21.35 25.66
CA THR A 436 14.48 22.34 25.68
C THR A 436 14.69 23.42 24.62
N ASP A 437 13.60 23.88 23.99
CA ASP A 437 13.60 25.02 23.08
C ASP A 437 12.41 25.93 23.38
N TYR A 438 12.71 27.14 23.86
CA TYR A 438 11.70 28.14 24.17
C TYR A 438 11.78 29.28 23.17
N ARG A 439 10.67 29.54 22.48
CA ARG A 439 10.59 30.54 21.41
C ARG A 439 9.44 31.51 21.64
N ALA A 440 9.66 32.75 21.26
CA ALA A 440 8.65 33.78 21.16
C ALA A 440 8.66 34.33 19.73
N SER A 441 7.59 34.09 18.98
CA SER A 441 7.44 34.53 17.60
C SER A 441 6.28 35.48 17.44
N TRP A 442 6.47 36.52 16.63
CA TRP A 442 5.43 37.47 16.26
C TRP A 442 5.28 37.47 14.75
N SER A 443 4.07 37.25 14.24
CA SER A 443 3.80 37.21 12.81
C SER A 443 2.89 38.35 12.39
N LYS A 444 3.28 39.07 11.34
CA LYS A 444 2.43 40.04 10.66
C LYS A 444 2.35 39.70 9.18
N GLU A 445 1.17 39.32 8.74
CA GLU A 445 0.88 38.91 7.36
C GLU A 445 -0.17 39.84 6.74
N ASN A 446 0.06 40.24 5.48
CA ASN A 446 -0.85 40.99 4.64
C ASN A 446 -0.93 40.30 3.26
N ALA A 447 -1.85 40.73 2.39
CA ALA A 447 -2.06 40.10 1.08
C ALA A 447 -0.82 40.07 0.16
N TRP A 448 0.14 40.99 0.34
CA TRP A 448 1.32 41.12 -0.52
C TRP A 448 2.62 40.71 0.18
N GLY A 449 2.59 40.24 1.44
CA GLY A 449 3.82 39.87 2.13
C GLY A 449 3.67 39.65 3.63
N TYR A 450 4.77 39.20 4.25
CA TYR A 450 4.84 38.85 5.65
C TYR A 450 6.19 39.21 6.28
N ILE A 451 6.16 39.35 7.61
CA ILE A 451 7.34 39.47 8.47
C ILE A 451 7.12 38.67 9.75
N LYS A 452 8.10 37.82 10.09
CA LYS A 452 8.04 36.87 11.22
C LYS A 452 9.36 36.89 11.99
N PRO A 453 9.59 37.88 12.88
CA PRO A 453 10.65 37.81 13.85
C PRO A 453 10.37 36.73 14.91
N GLU A 454 11.43 36.04 15.30
CA GLU A 454 11.42 35.08 16.39
C GLU A 454 12.69 35.23 17.22
N ILE A 455 12.55 35.08 18.54
CA ILE A 455 13.66 34.96 19.48
C ILE A 455 13.47 33.71 20.32
N GLY A 456 14.55 33.09 20.75
CA GLY A 456 14.46 31.91 21.59
C GLY A 456 15.76 31.56 22.30
N VAL A 457 15.69 30.50 23.09
CA VAL A 457 16.82 29.88 23.76
C VAL A 457 16.65 28.37 23.70
N LYS A 458 17.71 27.68 23.30
CA LYS A 458 17.77 26.22 23.25
C LYS A 458 18.79 25.72 24.26
N SER A 459 18.51 24.61 24.92
CA SER A 459 19.47 23.96 25.83
C SER A 459 19.46 22.45 25.71
N LEU A 460 20.60 21.84 25.99
CA LEU A 460 20.80 20.39 26.08
C LEU A 460 21.46 20.07 27.42
N ASN A 461 20.94 19.05 28.09
CA ASN A 461 21.52 18.53 29.32
C ASN A 461 21.68 17.03 29.16
N TYR A 462 22.88 16.52 29.42
CA TYR A 462 23.17 15.09 29.39
C TYR A 462 23.51 14.58 30.78
N THR A 463 23.14 13.33 31.04
CA THR A 463 23.75 12.52 32.10
C THR A 463 24.14 11.18 31.48
N LEU A 464 25.44 10.96 31.32
CA LEU A 464 26.01 9.81 30.64
C LEU A 464 26.37 8.71 31.63
N GLU A 465 26.35 7.47 31.17
CA GLU A 465 26.89 6.33 31.91
C GLU A 465 28.42 6.31 31.81
N THR A 466 29.10 5.99 32.90
CA THR A 466 30.56 6.15 33.01
C THR A 466 31.37 5.03 32.35
N ASP A 467 30.75 3.88 32.04
CA ASP A 467 31.47 2.68 31.59
C ASP A 467 32.21 2.88 30.25
N ALA A 468 31.69 3.72 29.37
CA ALA A 468 32.29 4.03 28.07
C ALA A 468 33.18 5.28 28.08
N LEU A 469 33.10 6.10 29.14
CA LEU A 469 33.76 7.41 29.20
C LEU A 469 35.22 7.27 29.64
N ARG A 470 36.09 8.11 29.08
CA ARG A 470 37.45 8.26 29.62
C ARG A 470 37.44 9.00 30.95
N ALA A 471 38.51 8.84 31.73
CA ALA A 471 38.57 9.33 33.11
C ALA A 471 38.40 10.86 33.27
N GLU A 472 38.73 11.64 32.24
CA GLU A 472 38.60 13.11 32.25
C GLU A 472 37.32 13.63 31.59
N ALA A 473 36.47 12.77 31.04
CA ALA A 473 35.22 13.19 30.43
C ALA A 473 34.14 13.46 31.50
N ASP A 474 33.38 14.53 31.31
CA ASP A 474 32.28 14.89 32.20
C ASP A 474 31.04 14.01 31.93
N GLU A 475 30.48 13.43 32.98
CA GLU A 475 29.24 12.65 32.89
C GLU A 475 27.99 13.55 32.80
N GLU A 476 28.06 14.79 33.30
CA GLU A 476 27.00 15.80 33.25
C GLU A 476 27.41 16.95 32.33
N ILE A 477 26.75 17.10 31.18
CA ILE A 477 27.07 18.11 30.18
C ILE A 477 25.90 19.06 29.99
N HIS A 478 26.17 20.38 29.98
CA HIS A 478 25.15 21.42 29.88
C HIS A 478 25.50 22.44 28.79
N LEU A 479 24.65 22.52 27.76
CA LEU A 479 24.80 23.44 26.64
C LEU A 479 23.59 24.36 26.57
N VAL A 480 23.81 25.65 26.34
CA VAL A 480 22.73 26.65 26.16
C VAL A 480 23.13 27.61 25.05
N THR A 481 22.20 27.93 24.15
CA THR A 481 22.42 28.90 23.09
C THR A 481 21.20 29.81 22.89
N PRO A 482 21.35 31.14 22.89
CA PRO A 482 20.33 32.05 22.43
C PRO A 482 20.23 32.06 20.90
N GLN A 483 19.02 32.20 20.39
CA GLN A 483 18.74 32.24 18.94
C GLN A 483 17.77 33.37 18.58
N ALA A 484 17.89 33.86 17.35
CA ALA A 484 16.96 34.80 16.76
C ALA A 484 16.85 34.54 15.25
N SER A 485 15.65 34.69 14.70
CA SER A 485 15.44 34.61 13.25
C SER A 485 14.49 35.70 12.77
N LEU A 486 14.61 36.02 11.49
CA LEU A 486 13.71 36.93 10.78
C LEU A 486 13.38 36.34 9.43
N ASP A 487 12.15 35.86 9.29
CA ASP A 487 11.60 35.38 8.02
C ASP A 487 10.70 36.45 7.40
N THR A 488 11.00 36.85 6.17
CA THR A 488 10.20 37.85 5.45
C THR A 488 10.11 37.53 3.97
N GLY A 489 8.94 37.78 3.39
CA GLY A 489 8.69 37.59 1.98
C GLY A 489 7.63 38.53 1.47
N ILE A 490 7.65 38.76 0.16
CA ILE A 490 6.60 39.50 -0.55
C ILE A 490 6.08 38.65 -1.71
N VAL A 491 4.87 38.95 -2.15
CA VAL A 491 4.23 38.30 -3.30
C VAL A 491 3.91 39.38 -4.33
N LEU A 492 4.54 39.31 -5.49
CA LEU A 492 4.33 40.22 -6.60
C LEU A 492 3.52 39.50 -7.68
N GLU A 493 2.34 40.01 -8.00
CA GLU A 493 1.46 39.44 -9.03
C GLU A 493 1.61 40.19 -10.36
N HIS A 494 1.77 39.44 -11.45
CA HIS A 494 1.76 39.94 -12.81
C HIS A 494 0.72 39.19 -13.65
N PRO A 495 -0.49 39.75 -13.83
CA PRO A 495 -1.51 39.13 -14.68
C PRO A 495 -1.17 39.31 -16.17
N GLY A 496 -1.13 38.20 -16.91
CA GLY A 496 -0.83 38.14 -18.33
C GLY A 496 -1.93 37.40 -19.10
N GLY A 497 -3.02 38.08 -19.42
CA GLY A 497 -4.18 37.47 -20.11
C GLY A 497 -4.86 36.43 -19.23
N ASP A 498 -4.86 35.16 -19.67
CA ASP A 498 -5.45 34.03 -18.92
C ASP A 498 -4.51 33.42 -17.87
N LEU A 499 -3.27 33.92 -17.80
CA LEU A 499 -2.23 33.45 -16.89
C LEU A 499 -1.98 34.47 -15.77
N LEU A 500 -1.71 33.95 -14.58
CA LEU A 500 -1.23 34.70 -13.43
C LEU A 500 0.18 34.21 -13.10
N GLN A 501 1.15 35.11 -13.19
CA GLN A 501 2.49 34.89 -12.67
C GLN A 501 2.58 35.52 -11.28
N THR A 502 3.11 34.79 -10.30
CA THR A 502 3.60 35.34 -9.04
C THR A 502 5.12 35.26 -8.98
N ILE A 503 5.74 36.26 -8.35
CA ILE A 503 7.17 36.27 -8.02
C ILE A 503 7.27 36.54 -6.52
N GLU A 504 7.90 35.60 -5.82
CA GLU A 504 7.90 35.49 -4.37
C GLU A 504 9.35 35.47 -3.85
N PRO A 505 10.00 36.64 -3.74
CA PRO A 505 11.30 36.72 -3.08
C PRO A 505 11.12 36.56 -1.56
N ARG A 506 12.00 35.78 -0.95
CA ARG A 506 12.04 35.47 0.47
C ARG A 506 13.45 35.68 1.02
N LEU A 507 13.53 36.32 2.18
CA LEU A 507 14.74 36.53 2.95
C LEU A 507 14.56 35.87 4.31
N PHE A 508 15.54 35.07 4.73
CA PHE A 508 15.54 34.44 6.04
C PHE A 508 16.89 34.67 6.69
N TYR A 509 16.91 35.47 7.75
CA TYR A 509 18.11 35.68 8.56
C TYR A 509 18.04 34.78 9.80
N LEU A 510 19.12 34.06 10.08
CA LEU A 510 19.25 33.21 11.26
C LEU A 510 20.53 33.59 12.01
N TYR A 511 20.36 33.91 13.29
CA TYR A 511 21.44 34.08 14.24
C TYR A 511 21.28 33.08 15.39
N ARG A 512 22.32 32.30 15.65
CA ARG A 512 22.44 31.45 16.84
C ARG A 512 23.86 31.54 17.35
N ASP A 513 24.00 31.91 18.62
CA ASP A 513 25.30 32.11 19.22
C ASP A 513 26.08 30.80 19.30
N TYR A 514 27.40 30.90 19.21
CA TYR A 514 28.26 29.74 19.30
C TYR A 514 28.39 29.29 20.75
N THR A 515 28.02 28.02 20.98
CA THR A 515 28.26 27.31 22.23
C THR A 515 29.29 26.22 21.95
N SER A 516 30.35 26.16 22.77
CA SER A 516 31.39 25.13 22.61
C SER A 516 30.78 23.74 22.78
N HIS A 517 31.08 22.84 21.84
CA HIS A 517 30.71 21.41 21.92
C HIS A 517 31.93 20.53 22.24
N GLU A 518 33.04 21.12 22.71
CA GLU A 518 34.26 20.38 23.07
C GLU A 518 33.97 19.25 24.07
N ASP A 519 33.06 19.46 25.01
CA ASP A 519 32.63 18.45 25.99
C ASP A 519 31.84 17.28 25.36
N LEU A 520 31.46 17.37 24.08
CA LEU A 520 30.86 16.28 23.30
C LEU A 520 31.88 15.55 22.40
N LEU A 521 33.12 16.02 22.32
CA LEU A 521 34.13 15.50 21.40
C LEU A 521 35.16 14.67 22.17
N ASP A 522 35.60 13.56 21.56
CA ASP A 522 36.69 12.74 22.11
C ASP A 522 36.45 12.39 23.59
N ILE A 523 35.28 11.82 23.91
CA ILE A 523 34.82 11.56 25.29
C ILE A 523 35.05 10.11 25.75
N THR A 524 35.54 9.26 24.86
CA THR A 524 35.93 7.86 25.13
C THR A 524 37.44 7.68 24.92
N GLU A 525 38.03 6.59 25.41
CA GLU A 525 39.48 6.32 25.27
C GLU A 525 39.97 6.20 23.81
N ASP A 526 39.06 5.83 22.91
CA ASP A 526 39.28 5.67 21.47
C ASP A 526 38.85 6.91 20.65
N GLY A 527 38.38 7.95 21.33
CA GLY A 527 38.06 9.25 20.77
C GLY A 527 36.75 9.37 20.02
N GLN A 528 35.70 8.70 20.52
CA GLN A 528 34.34 8.88 20.03
C GLN A 528 33.74 10.22 20.46
N ASN A 529 32.94 10.80 19.57
CA ASN A 529 32.13 11.97 19.86
C ASN A 529 30.72 11.52 20.30
N LEU A 530 30.10 12.24 21.24
CA LEU A 530 28.71 11.99 21.63
C LEU A 530 27.77 12.31 20.46
N ASN A 531 27.04 11.32 19.95
CA ASN A 531 25.98 11.51 18.98
C ASN A 531 24.97 10.35 19.09
N PHE A 532 23.73 10.64 19.47
CA PHE A 532 22.69 9.62 19.64
C PHE A 532 21.73 9.55 18.45
N ASP A 533 21.21 10.71 18.02
CA ASP A 533 20.15 10.78 16.99
C ASP A 533 20.36 11.88 15.94
N THR A 534 21.58 12.44 15.87
CA THR A 534 21.87 13.60 15.01
C THR A 534 22.57 13.19 13.72
N SER A 535 22.02 13.66 12.60
CA SER A 535 22.62 13.51 11.27
C SER A 535 22.48 14.79 10.47
N ALA A 536 23.33 14.98 9.45
CA ALA A 536 23.19 16.11 8.53
C ALA A 536 21.95 15.92 7.65
N ARG A 537 21.13 16.96 7.50
CA ARG A 537 20.00 16.90 6.57
C ARG A 537 20.51 16.99 5.13
N THR A 538 19.85 16.26 4.23
CA THR A 538 20.06 16.47 2.79
C THR A 538 19.64 17.90 2.43
N PHE A 539 20.60 18.69 1.94
CA PHE A 539 20.35 20.06 1.51
C PHE A 539 19.40 20.09 0.30
N THR A 540 18.43 21.00 0.32
CA THR A 540 17.47 21.25 -0.77
C THR A 540 17.08 22.72 -0.72
N TYR A 541 16.36 23.24 -1.73
CA TYR A 541 15.84 24.62 -1.70
C TYR A 541 15.05 24.92 -0.41
N SER A 542 14.27 23.96 0.08
CA SER A 542 13.52 24.12 1.34
C SER A 542 14.41 24.26 2.59
N GLN A 543 15.62 23.72 2.58
CA GLN A 543 16.55 23.78 3.71
C GLN A 543 17.15 25.18 3.89
N LEU A 544 17.17 26.01 2.84
CA LEU A 544 17.61 27.41 2.94
C LEU A 544 16.89 28.19 4.05
N PHE A 545 15.63 27.85 4.31
CA PHE A 545 14.77 28.59 5.23
C PHE A 545 14.48 27.84 6.53
N ARG A 546 15.32 26.87 6.88
CA ARG A 546 15.24 26.16 8.17
C ARG A 546 16.16 26.78 9.21
N ASP A 547 15.75 26.63 10.46
CA ASP A 547 16.47 27.08 11.66
C ASP A 547 17.50 26.06 12.17
N SER A 548 17.67 24.90 11.53
CA SER A 548 18.73 23.95 11.86
C SER A 548 19.17 23.13 10.65
N ARG A 549 20.48 22.86 10.59
CA ARG A 549 21.11 22.00 9.56
C ARG A 549 21.08 20.50 9.86
N PHE A 550 20.69 20.11 11.07
CA PHE A 550 20.73 18.74 11.55
C PHE A 550 19.33 18.13 11.76
N SER A 551 19.23 16.80 11.66
CA SER A 551 18.19 16.02 12.33
C SER A 551 18.58 15.80 13.80
N GLY A 552 17.64 15.31 14.62
CA GLY A 552 17.94 15.06 16.03
C GLY A 552 18.19 16.34 16.83
N GLN A 553 18.78 16.19 18.02
CA GLN A 553 19.00 17.32 18.93
C GLN A 553 20.39 17.42 19.54
N ASP A 554 21.34 16.53 19.21
CA ASP A 554 22.66 16.49 19.86
C ASP A 554 23.64 17.58 19.41
N ARG A 555 23.25 18.41 18.46
CA ARG A 555 24.04 19.55 18.00
C ARG A 555 23.21 20.83 18.06
N LEU A 556 23.72 21.83 18.77
CA LEU A 556 23.20 23.20 18.78
C LEU A 556 23.96 24.00 17.72
N ASP A 557 23.51 23.92 16.46
CA ASP A 557 24.23 24.49 15.33
C ASP A 557 24.35 26.02 15.40
N ASP A 558 25.59 26.52 15.32
CA ASP A 558 25.88 27.95 15.28
C ASP A 558 25.56 28.53 13.90
N ALA A 559 25.00 29.74 13.90
CA ALA A 559 24.55 30.37 12.67
C ALA A 559 24.68 31.88 12.75
N ASN A 560 25.23 32.47 11.70
CA ASN A 560 25.08 33.89 11.42
C ASN A 560 24.96 34.00 9.90
N GLN A 561 23.74 33.92 9.40
CA GLN A 561 23.50 33.70 7.97
C GLN A 561 22.26 34.39 7.44
N LEU A 562 22.29 34.72 6.16
CA LEU A 562 21.17 35.24 5.40
C LEU A 562 20.89 34.32 4.21
N SER A 563 19.73 33.70 4.20
CA SER A 563 19.23 32.93 3.05
C SER A 563 18.36 33.81 2.17
N ILE A 564 18.61 33.74 0.86
CA ILE A 564 17.87 34.48 -0.16
C ILE A 564 17.35 33.46 -1.16
N GLY A 565 16.05 33.48 -1.42
CA GLY A 565 15.47 32.72 -2.52
C GLY A 565 14.38 33.48 -3.22
N VAL A 566 14.11 33.08 -4.45
CA VAL A 566 13.01 33.58 -5.26
C VAL A 566 12.28 32.41 -5.88
N THR A 567 10.97 32.40 -5.72
CA THR A 567 10.08 31.45 -6.38
C THR A 567 9.22 32.20 -7.39
N SER A 568 9.06 31.66 -8.60
CA SER A 568 8.09 32.16 -9.57
C SER A 568 7.06 31.07 -9.87
N ASN A 569 5.80 31.34 -9.53
CA ASN A 569 4.69 30.45 -9.82
C ASN A 569 3.89 30.98 -11.01
N TRP A 570 3.44 30.07 -11.87
CA TRP A 570 2.60 30.37 -13.02
C TRP A 570 1.36 29.49 -12.94
N SER A 571 0.20 30.15 -12.98
CA SER A 571 -1.09 29.50 -12.90
C SER A 571 -2.05 30.10 -13.93
N LYS A 572 -3.16 29.43 -14.17
CA LYS A 572 -4.31 30.05 -14.82
C LYS A 572 -5.00 30.99 -13.83
N ASN A 573 -5.76 31.97 -14.33
CA ASN A 573 -6.55 32.87 -13.48
C ASN A 573 -7.57 32.15 -12.56
N ASN A 574 -7.88 30.88 -12.81
CA ASN A 574 -8.73 30.05 -11.95
C ASN A 574 -7.95 29.29 -10.84
N GLY A 575 -6.65 29.56 -10.68
CA GLY A 575 -5.78 28.93 -9.68
C GLY A 575 -5.16 27.60 -10.11
N THR A 576 -5.38 27.10 -11.33
CA THR A 576 -4.75 25.85 -11.80
C THR A 576 -3.25 26.08 -11.99
N PRO A 577 -2.36 25.38 -11.26
CA PRO A 577 -0.92 25.54 -11.42
C PRO A 577 -0.44 24.97 -12.75
N LEU A 578 0.58 25.60 -13.34
CA LEU A 578 1.17 25.20 -14.63
C LEU A 578 2.67 24.98 -14.51
N PHE A 579 3.35 25.87 -13.78
CA PHE A 579 4.80 25.88 -13.67
C PHE A 579 5.21 26.57 -12.36
N SER A 580 6.23 26.06 -11.69
CA SER A 580 6.88 26.69 -10.55
C SER A 580 8.38 26.54 -10.70
N THR A 581 9.13 27.57 -10.37
CA THR A 581 10.59 27.49 -10.29
C THR A 581 11.09 28.26 -9.11
N SER A 582 12.05 27.70 -8.39
CA SER A 582 12.71 28.36 -7.28
C SER A 582 14.22 28.28 -7.42
N ILE A 583 14.91 29.33 -6.98
CA ILE A 583 16.37 29.36 -6.86
C ILE A 583 16.75 30.15 -5.62
N GLY A 584 17.76 29.68 -4.89
CA GLY A 584 18.24 30.37 -3.71
C GLY A 584 19.60 29.90 -3.22
N GLN A 585 20.15 30.68 -2.28
CA GLN A 585 21.46 30.47 -1.69
C GLN A 585 21.51 31.09 -0.29
N THR A 586 22.30 30.51 0.61
CA THR A 586 22.61 31.05 1.92
C THR A 586 23.98 31.70 1.93
N PHE A 587 24.06 32.89 2.52
CA PHE A 587 25.27 33.67 2.75
C PHE A 587 25.65 33.53 4.22
N HIS A 588 26.83 33.01 4.52
CA HIS A 588 27.34 32.84 5.88
C HIS A 588 28.26 34.02 6.22
N PHE A 589 28.00 34.67 7.36
CA PHE A 589 28.79 35.80 7.85
C PHE A 589 29.89 35.38 8.83
N ASP A 590 29.73 34.22 9.46
CA ASP A 590 30.71 33.60 10.36
C ASP A 590 30.95 32.13 9.96
N ASP A 591 32.13 31.61 10.31
CA ASP A 591 32.47 30.20 10.17
C ASP A 591 31.53 29.32 11.01
N ARG A 592 31.13 28.17 10.46
CA ARG A 592 30.22 27.21 11.10
C ARG A 592 31.03 26.18 11.87
N ARG A 593 31.06 26.29 13.19
CA ARG A 593 31.98 25.54 14.07
C ARG A 593 31.37 24.25 14.63
N VAL A 594 30.05 24.17 14.80
CA VAL A 594 29.38 23.03 15.42
C VAL A 594 29.04 21.96 14.38
N GLY A 595 29.96 21.03 14.11
CA GLY A 595 29.82 19.91 13.15
C GLY A 595 29.35 18.59 13.75
N LEU A 596 29.22 17.56 12.90
CA LEU A 596 29.16 16.16 13.36
C LEU A 596 30.56 15.67 13.77
N ASP A 597 31.59 16.23 13.15
CA ASP A 597 32.99 16.06 13.48
C ASP A 597 33.60 17.36 14.06
N SER A 598 34.91 17.34 14.31
CA SER A 598 35.66 18.49 14.81
C SER A 598 36.02 19.51 13.72
N THR A 599 35.52 19.35 12.49
CA THR A 599 35.86 20.25 11.38
C THR A 599 34.98 21.50 11.39
N THR A 600 35.65 22.65 11.26
CA THR A 600 34.97 23.94 11.06
C THR A 600 34.76 24.15 9.57
N ASN A 601 33.50 24.35 9.16
CA ASN A 601 33.20 24.74 7.78
C ASN A 601 33.36 26.27 7.63
N LYS A 602 34.19 26.66 6.66
CA LYS A 602 34.58 28.05 6.39
C LYS A 602 34.03 28.60 5.06
N ASP A 603 33.09 27.89 4.45
CA ASP A 603 32.48 28.33 3.20
C ASP A 603 31.59 29.52 3.47
N ASN A 604 31.82 30.60 2.72
CA ASN A 604 31.06 31.84 2.84
C ASN A 604 29.64 31.71 2.25
N PHE A 605 29.36 30.64 1.50
CA PHE A 605 28.09 30.42 0.82
C PHE A 605 27.70 28.94 0.88
N SER A 606 26.40 28.68 0.90
CA SER A 606 25.88 27.35 0.58
C SER A 606 25.99 27.06 -0.92
N GLU A 607 25.73 25.82 -1.29
CA GLU A 607 25.37 25.46 -2.66
C GLU A 607 24.18 26.29 -3.13
N ILE A 608 24.13 26.56 -4.44
CA ILE A 608 22.96 27.16 -5.07
C ILE A 608 21.94 26.04 -5.26
N ALA A 609 20.79 26.17 -4.60
CA ALA A 609 19.69 25.23 -4.72
C ALA A 609 18.66 25.74 -5.74
N GLY A 610 18.34 24.91 -6.74
CA GLY A 610 17.34 25.20 -7.76
C GLY A 610 16.32 24.07 -7.90
N GLU A 611 15.07 24.44 -8.10
CA GLU A 611 13.96 23.51 -8.35
C GLU A 611 13.05 24.06 -9.47
N VAL A 612 12.51 23.14 -10.27
CA VAL A 612 11.54 23.42 -11.33
C VAL A 612 10.48 22.33 -11.27
N GLN A 613 9.23 22.74 -11.24
CA GLN A 613 8.06 21.88 -11.28
C GLN A 613 7.16 22.30 -12.46
N ILE A 614 6.75 21.34 -13.28
CA ILE A 614 5.88 21.56 -14.44
C ILE A 614 4.64 20.68 -14.27
N TYR A 615 3.46 21.30 -14.31
CA TYR A 615 2.17 20.60 -14.21
C TYR A 615 1.59 20.40 -15.61
N LEU A 616 1.69 19.19 -16.14
CA LEU A 616 1.23 18.83 -17.48
C LEU A 616 -0.27 18.45 -17.51
N GLY A 617 -0.88 18.33 -16.32
CA GLY A 617 -2.30 18.04 -16.12
C GLY A 617 -2.59 17.78 -14.64
N ALA A 618 -3.80 17.32 -14.33
CA ALA A 618 -4.18 17.02 -12.94
C ALA A 618 -3.39 15.85 -12.32
N LEU A 619 -2.86 14.95 -13.16
CA LEU A 619 -2.19 13.72 -12.76
C LEU A 619 -0.79 13.57 -13.36
N SER A 620 -0.29 14.57 -14.08
CA SER A 620 0.98 14.49 -14.82
C SER A 620 1.87 15.67 -14.47
N GLN A 621 3.14 15.39 -14.21
CA GLN A 621 4.10 16.38 -13.77
C GLN A 621 5.50 16.07 -14.29
N ALA A 622 6.33 17.10 -14.42
CA ALA A 622 7.76 16.96 -14.61
C ALA A 622 8.49 17.82 -13.59
N TYR A 623 9.70 17.41 -13.22
CA TYR A 623 10.52 18.14 -12.26
C TYR A 623 11.99 18.12 -12.64
N ILE A 624 12.71 19.15 -12.17
CA ILE A 624 14.16 19.23 -12.19
C ILE A 624 14.60 19.85 -10.87
N ASN A 625 15.51 19.20 -10.16
CA ASN A 625 16.14 19.71 -8.94
C ASN A 625 17.65 19.67 -9.11
N GLY A 626 18.35 20.66 -8.57
CA GLY A 626 19.81 20.73 -8.66
C GLY A 626 20.42 21.49 -7.49
N LEU A 627 21.57 20.99 -7.04
CA LEU A 627 22.47 21.65 -6.10
C LEU A 627 23.80 21.88 -6.81
N TYR A 628 24.17 23.14 -6.97
CA TYR A 628 25.45 23.50 -7.57
C TYR A 628 26.38 24.07 -6.49
N ASP A 629 27.48 23.37 -6.27
CA ASP A 629 28.51 23.79 -5.32
C ASP A 629 29.47 24.78 -5.98
N THR A 630 29.43 26.02 -5.51
CA THR A 630 30.25 27.11 -6.01
C THR A 630 31.74 27.00 -5.60
N GLY A 631 32.05 26.23 -4.56
CA GLY A 631 33.42 26.00 -4.09
C GLY A 631 34.17 25.00 -4.97
N SER A 632 33.50 23.92 -5.38
CA SER A 632 34.08 22.87 -6.22
C SER A 632 33.82 23.05 -7.73
N ASP A 633 32.98 24.01 -8.13
CA ASP A 633 32.53 24.24 -9.52
C ASP A 633 31.86 22.99 -10.13
N GLN A 634 31.05 22.30 -9.33
CA GLN A 634 30.41 21.04 -9.71
C GLN A 634 28.95 20.98 -9.24
N ILE A 635 28.15 20.17 -9.94
CA ILE A 635 26.83 19.78 -9.45
C ILE A 635 27.06 18.75 -8.34
N ALA A 636 26.67 19.07 -7.11
CA ALA A 636 26.77 18.15 -5.99
C ALA A 636 25.67 17.08 -6.08
N ARG A 637 24.44 17.50 -6.41
CA ARG A 637 23.29 16.61 -6.61
C ARG A 637 22.35 17.16 -7.69
N GLY A 638 21.73 16.28 -8.44
CA GLY A 638 20.71 16.62 -9.43
C GLY A 638 19.68 15.52 -9.56
N SER A 639 18.43 15.87 -9.81
CA SER A 639 17.42 14.91 -10.24
C SER A 639 16.49 15.53 -11.26
N ALA A 640 16.02 14.74 -12.20
CA ALA A 640 15.04 15.16 -13.17
C ALA A 640 14.07 14.02 -13.45
N GLY A 641 12.81 14.33 -13.68
CA GLY A 641 11.86 13.28 -13.98
C GLY A 641 10.55 13.76 -14.58
N ILE A 642 9.82 12.80 -15.14
CA ILE A 642 8.50 12.98 -15.74
C ILE A 642 7.62 11.84 -15.24
N HIS A 643 6.49 12.21 -14.63
CA HIS A 643 5.37 11.32 -14.36
C HIS A 643 4.21 11.70 -15.27
N TYR A 644 3.75 10.72 -16.04
CA TYR A 644 2.55 10.84 -16.86
C TYR A 644 1.51 9.81 -16.41
N ALA A 645 0.29 10.29 -16.20
CA ALA A 645 -0.87 9.46 -15.96
C ALA A 645 -2.07 10.01 -16.74
N SER A 646 -2.75 9.14 -17.50
CA SER A 646 -3.99 9.51 -18.16
C SER A 646 -5.10 9.77 -17.13
N LYS A 647 -6.12 10.56 -17.50
CA LYS A 647 -7.24 10.91 -16.59
C LYS A 647 -8.00 9.70 -16.03
N ASP A 648 -7.98 8.58 -16.76
CA ASP A 648 -8.59 7.31 -16.39
C ASP A 648 -7.58 6.29 -15.84
N TYR A 649 -6.35 6.72 -15.54
CA TYR A 649 -5.22 5.92 -15.04
C TYR A 649 -4.83 4.73 -15.92
N LYS A 650 -5.34 4.64 -17.16
CA LYS A 650 -5.02 3.52 -18.06
C LYS A 650 -3.57 3.54 -18.51
N TYR A 651 -3.02 4.72 -18.76
CA TYR A 651 -1.65 4.90 -19.24
C TYR A 651 -0.83 5.52 -18.12
N LEU A 652 0.24 4.84 -17.72
CA LEU A 652 1.25 5.34 -16.80
C LEU A 652 2.61 5.28 -17.49
N PHE A 653 3.39 6.35 -17.35
CA PHE A 653 4.77 6.41 -17.78
C PHE A 653 5.57 7.25 -16.78
N ASN A 654 6.70 6.72 -16.34
CA ASN A 654 7.63 7.34 -15.43
C ASN A 654 9.03 7.29 -16.03
N LEU A 655 9.72 8.42 -15.94
CA LEU A 655 11.15 8.53 -16.22
C LEU A 655 11.74 9.35 -15.09
N ALA A 656 12.77 8.84 -14.43
CA ALA A 656 13.52 9.56 -13.42
C ALA A 656 15.02 9.36 -13.65
N TYR A 657 15.78 10.43 -13.44
CA TYR A 657 17.24 10.44 -13.45
C TYR A 657 17.70 11.06 -12.14
N SER A 658 18.66 10.41 -11.49
CA SER A 658 19.22 10.87 -10.21
C SER A 658 20.75 10.84 -10.27
N TYR A 659 21.34 11.95 -9.85
CA TYR A 659 22.77 12.17 -9.80
C TYR A 659 23.17 12.69 -8.42
N ALA A 660 24.19 12.09 -7.79
CA ALA A 660 24.80 12.61 -6.59
C ALA A 660 26.29 12.25 -6.60
N LYS A 661 27.15 13.25 -6.40
CA LYS A 661 28.59 13.07 -6.38
C LYS A 661 29.13 13.07 -4.96
N ASP A 662 30.03 12.13 -4.66
CA ASP A 662 30.88 12.02 -3.48
C ASP A 662 30.23 12.61 -2.21
N PHE A 663 29.23 11.91 -1.67
CA PHE A 663 28.59 12.31 -0.43
C PHE A 663 29.21 11.52 0.73
N GLN A 664 29.78 12.25 1.68
CA GLN A 664 30.21 11.71 2.96
C GLN A 664 28.98 11.29 3.76
N GLU A 665 28.83 9.98 4.02
CA GLU A 665 27.85 9.49 4.98
C GLU A 665 28.21 9.98 6.40
N SER A 666 27.22 10.05 7.29
CA SER A 666 27.42 10.40 8.70
C SER A 666 28.38 9.45 9.45
N THR A 667 28.74 8.31 8.84
CA THR A 667 29.64 7.27 9.36
C THR A 667 31.11 7.47 8.93
N GLY A 668 31.41 8.48 8.12
CA GLY A 668 32.77 8.71 7.58
C GLY A 668 33.19 7.75 6.47
N LYS A 669 32.30 6.85 6.02
CA LYS A 669 32.50 6.09 4.77
C LYS A 669 32.16 6.97 3.58
N GLN A 670 33.06 7.03 2.59
CA GLN A 670 32.74 7.64 1.30
C GLN A 670 31.77 6.73 0.55
N VAL A 671 30.58 7.25 0.25
CA VAL A 671 29.61 6.57 -0.58
C VAL A 671 29.95 6.85 -2.05
N GLN A 672 29.91 5.80 -2.85
CA GLN A 672 30.14 5.84 -4.29
C GLN A 672 29.12 6.77 -4.99
N ASP A 673 29.53 7.41 -6.09
CA ASP A 673 28.67 8.29 -6.87
C ASP A 673 27.35 7.60 -7.27
N ILE A 674 26.22 8.30 -7.14
CA ILE A 674 24.94 7.84 -7.68
C ILE A 674 24.77 8.46 -9.05
N ASP A 675 24.66 7.63 -10.09
CA ASP A 675 24.30 8.06 -11.44
C ASP A 675 23.35 7.00 -12.01
N GLN A 676 22.03 7.25 -11.94
CA GLN A 676 21.05 6.21 -12.27
C GLN A 676 19.82 6.73 -13.02
N VAL A 677 19.26 5.86 -13.85
CA VAL A 677 17.99 6.09 -14.56
C VAL A 677 16.96 5.03 -14.18
N ASP A 678 15.74 5.47 -13.90
CA ASP A 678 14.57 4.61 -13.68
C ASP A 678 13.50 4.94 -14.72
N VAL A 679 13.08 3.92 -15.46
CA VAL A 679 11.98 4.01 -16.42
C VAL A 679 10.94 2.96 -16.06
N SER A 680 9.68 3.37 -15.95
CA SER A 680 8.57 2.41 -15.80
C SER A 680 7.33 2.81 -16.58
N TRP A 681 6.55 1.83 -17.02
CA TRP A 681 5.29 2.07 -17.71
C TRP A 681 4.25 0.99 -17.43
N ALA A 682 2.98 1.38 -17.52
CA ALA A 682 1.83 0.49 -17.57
C ALA A 682 0.90 0.96 -18.69
N THR A 683 0.72 0.15 -19.73
CA THR A 683 -0.04 0.53 -20.93
C THR A 683 -0.92 -0.60 -21.45
N PRO A 684 -2.22 -0.35 -21.72
CA PRO A 684 -3.08 -1.33 -22.35
C PRO A 684 -2.67 -1.53 -23.82
N LEU A 685 -2.35 -2.77 -24.20
CA LEU A 685 -2.15 -3.14 -25.61
C LEU A 685 -3.50 -3.34 -26.32
N SER A 686 -4.54 -3.71 -25.57
CA SER A 686 -5.92 -3.82 -26.05
C SER A 686 -6.91 -3.62 -24.89
N LYS A 687 -8.20 -3.86 -25.11
CA LYS A 687 -9.19 -3.87 -24.02
C LYS A 687 -8.90 -4.93 -22.93
N GLN A 688 -8.19 -6.01 -23.26
CA GLN A 688 -7.93 -7.15 -22.38
C GLN A 688 -6.46 -7.27 -21.96
N TRP A 689 -5.52 -6.79 -22.78
CA TRP A 689 -4.09 -6.94 -22.52
C TRP A 689 -3.50 -5.68 -21.91
N LEU A 690 -2.78 -5.82 -20.80
CA LEU A 690 -1.98 -4.78 -20.16
C LEU A 690 -0.50 -5.21 -20.14
N LEU A 691 0.37 -4.34 -20.62
CA LEU A 691 1.81 -4.48 -20.53
C LEU A 691 2.33 -3.59 -19.39
N THR A 692 3.13 -4.16 -18.51
CA THR A 692 3.90 -3.43 -17.50
C THR A 692 5.39 -3.69 -17.70
N ALA A 693 6.22 -2.69 -17.44
CA ALA A 693 7.66 -2.91 -17.40
C ALA A 693 8.36 -1.86 -16.54
N ARG A 694 9.56 -2.19 -16.09
CA ARG A 694 10.53 -1.28 -15.46
C ARG A 694 11.94 -1.61 -15.92
N TYR A 695 12.76 -0.59 -16.00
CA TYR A 695 14.20 -0.66 -16.24
C TYR A 695 14.90 0.36 -15.35
N ASN A 696 15.68 -0.12 -14.37
CA ASN A 696 16.47 0.68 -13.44
C ASN A 696 17.95 0.31 -13.59
N TYR A 697 18.78 1.29 -13.91
CA TYR A 697 20.19 1.10 -14.27
C TYR A 697 21.09 2.12 -13.58
N ASP A 698 22.21 1.64 -13.04
CA ASP A 698 23.27 2.41 -12.40
C ASP A 698 24.46 2.55 -13.37
N PHE A 699 24.71 3.77 -13.83
CA PHE A 699 25.81 4.13 -14.71
C PHE A 699 27.17 4.17 -13.99
N THR A 700 27.20 4.35 -12.67
CA THR A 700 28.46 4.39 -11.91
C THR A 700 29.12 3.01 -11.88
N ASN A 701 28.32 1.97 -11.64
CA ASN A 701 28.77 0.58 -11.56
C ASN A 701 28.49 -0.22 -12.84
N GLU A 702 28.00 0.44 -13.90
CA GLU A 702 27.63 -0.17 -15.18
C GLU A 702 26.67 -1.37 -15.06
N GLN A 703 25.77 -1.36 -14.07
CA GLN A 703 24.95 -2.52 -13.71
C GLN A 703 23.43 -2.22 -13.70
N GLU A 704 22.63 -3.21 -14.08
CA GLU A 704 21.19 -3.20 -13.86
C GLU A 704 20.90 -3.33 -12.36
N LEU A 705 19.99 -2.51 -11.82
CA LEU A 705 19.52 -2.64 -10.43
C LEU A 705 18.25 -3.49 -10.36
N GLU A 706 17.29 -3.20 -11.24
CA GLU A 706 16.07 -3.97 -11.39
C GLU A 706 15.47 -3.81 -12.80
N THR A 707 15.05 -4.91 -13.39
CA THR A 707 14.30 -4.93 -14.65
C THR A 707 13.16 -5.93 -14.55
N PHE A 708 11.96 -5.57 -15.04
CA PHE A 708 10.91 -6.55 -15.25
C PHE A 708 10.04 -6.22 -16.44
N VAL A 709 9.37 -7.28 -16.93
CA VAL A 709 8.27 -7.19 -17.88
C VAL A 709 7.10 -8.04 -17.38
N GLY A 710 5.91 -7.45 -17.37
CA GLY A 710 4.68 -8.09 -16.96
C GLY A 710 3.62 -8.00 -18.04
N LEU A 711 2.85 -9.07 -18.17
CA LEU A 711 1.71 -9.17 -19.06
C LEU A 711 0.49 -9.60 -18.27
N GLU A 712 -0.56 -8.79 -18.30
CA GLU A 712 -1.85 -9.10 -17.71
C GLU A 712 -2.88 -9.31 -18.83
N TYR A 713 -3.63 -10.41 -18.73
CA TYR A 713 -4.84 -10.66 -19.52
C TYR A 713 -6.05 -10.57 -18.59
N ASN A 714 -6.95 -9.63 -18.89
CA ASN A 714 -8.10 -9.29 -18.07
C ASN A 714 -9.38 -9.46 -18.89
N ASP A 715 -10.13 -10.52 -18.58
CA ASP A 715 -11.37 -10.90 -19.25
C ASP A 715 -12.58 -10.64 -18.33
N CYS A 716 -13.80 -10.82 -18.81
CA CYS A 716 -15.00 -10.53 -18.04
C CYS A 716 -15.09 -11.31 -16.71
N CYS A 717 -14.68 -12.58 -16.71
CA CYS A 717 -14.82 -13.48 -15.56
C CYS A 717 -13.50 -13.97 -14.94
N TYR A 718 -12.33 -13.58 -15.46
CA TYR A 718 -11.04 -13.98 -14.92
C TYR A 718 -9.93 -12.98 -15.27
N ARG A 719 -8.82 -13.05 -14.53
CA ARG A 719 -7.59 -12.28 -14.76
C ARG A 719 -6.39 -13.21 -14.59
N ILE A 720 -5.42 -13.09 -15.50
CA ILE A 720 -4.15 -13.82 -15.45
C ILE A 720 -3.02 -12.80 -15.52
N ARG A 721 -2.00 -12.95 -14.68
CA ARG A 721 -0.79 -12.13 -14.68
C ARG A 721 0.44 -13.02 -14.76
N LEU A 722 1.36 -12.63 -15.63
CA LEU A 722 2.68 -13.21 -15.75
C LEU A 722 3.70 -12.08 -15.66
N LEU A 723 4.69 -12.19 -14.78
CA LEU A 723 5.74 -11.20 -14.61
C LEU A 723 7.09 -11.89 -14.57
N ALA A 724 8.04 -11.45 -15.39
CA ALA A 724 9.44 -11.86 -15.35
C ALA A 724 10.27 -10.70 -14.81
N ARG A 725 11.05 -10.94 -13.75
CA ARG A 725 11.85 -9.94 -13.04
C ARG A 725 13.29 -10.42 -12.94
N ARG A 726 14.22 -9.48 -13.03
CA ARG A 726 15.64 -9.61 -12.72
C ARG A 726 16.03 -8.48 -11.78
N TRP A 727 16.70 -8.76 -10.67
CA TRP A 727 17.13 -7.75 -9.70
C TRP A 727 18.52 -8.08 -9.16
N LEU A 728 19.25 -7.06 -8.73
CA LEU A 728 20.59 -7.22 -8.18
C LEU A 728 20.55 -8.06 -6.89
N ASP A 729 21.39 -9.09 -6.80
CA ASP A 729 21.55 -9.90 -5.59
C ASP A 729 22.63 -9.26 -4.69
N SER A 730 22.19 -8.71 -3.56
CA SER A 730 23.07 -8.07 -2.57
C SER A 730 23.82 -9.07 -1.67
N ASN A 731 23.41 -10.34 -1.63
CA ASN A 731 23.93 -11.36 -0.72
C ASN A 731 25.35 -11.79 -1.10
N ILE A 732 25.57 -12.00 -2.39
CA ILE A 732 26.88 -12.34 -2.95
C ILE A 732 27.70 -11.08 -3.20
N ALA A 733 27.04 -9.96 -3.56
CA ALA A 733 27.72 -8.69 -3.79
C ALA A 733 28.33 -8.05 -2.53
N SER A 734 27.78 -8.33 -1.33
CA SER A 734 28.28 -7.81 -0.05
C SER A 734 29.42 -8.61 0.59
N LEU A 735 29.81 -9.75 0.00
CA LEU A 735 31.02 -10.48 0.41
C LEU A 735 32.24 -9.73 -0.14
N ASP A 736 32.69 -8.74 0.63
CA ASP A 736 33.68 -7.66 0.42
C ASP A 736 35.11 -8.08 -0.07
N SER A 737 35.27 -9.23 -0.73
CA SER A 737 36.58 -9.81 -1.06
C SER A 737 36.65 -10.71 -2.30
N LEU A 738 35.56 -10.94 -3.03
CA LEU A 738 35.66 -11.66 -4.29
C LEU A 738 35.80 -10.65 -5.44
N ASN A 739 36.99 -10.61 -6.06
CA ASN A 739 37.23 -10.00 -7.38
C ASN A 739 36.32 -10.67 -8.43
N ILE A 740 35.03 -10.36 -8.41
CA ILE A 740 34.09 -10.79 -9.43
C ILE A 740 33.69 -9.51 -10.12
N ASP A 741 34.29 -9.26 -11.28
CA ASP A 741 33.92 -8.19 -12.21
C ASP A 741 32.46 -8.30 -12.74
N ASP A 742 31.63 -9.18 -12.17
CA ASP A 742 30.26 -9.46 -12.61
C ASP A 742 29.26 -9.29 -11.44
N ALA A 743 28.43 -8.25 -11.52
CA ALA A 743 27.24 -8.11 -10.68
C ALA A 743 26.36 -9.37 -10.74
N LYS A 744 25.97 -9.89 -9.57
CA LYS A 744 25.12 -11.08 -9.45
C LYS A 744 23.64 -10.68 -9.40
N TYR A 745 22.80 -11.53 -10.01
CA TYR A 745 21.40 -11.22 -10.24
C TYR A 745 20.52 -12.39 -9.87
N ASP A 746 19.46 -12.10 -9.14
CA ASP A 746 18.33 -13.00 -9.02
C ASP A 746 17.38 -12.82 -10.20
N GLN A 747 16.81 -13.92 -10.67
CA GLN A 747 15.74 -13.90 -11.66
C GLN A 747 14.53 -14.66 -11.15
N GLY A 748 13.35 -14.26 -11.61
CA GLY A 748 12.12 -14.94 -11.24
C GLY A 748 10.95 -14.70 -12.19
N ILE A 749 10.09 -15.72 -12.29
CA ILE A 749 8.82 -15.68 -13.01
C ILE A 749 7.70 -15.82 -11.99
N PHE A 750 6.75 -14.90 -12.03
CA PHE A 750 5.61 -14.82 -11.12
C PHE A 750 4.33 -15.01 -11.93
N PHE A 751 3.51 -15.97 -11.52
CA PHE A 751 2.25 -16.30 -12.13
C PHE A 751 1.09 -16.14 -11.14
N GLU A 752 0.03 -15.50 -11.59
CA GLU A 752 -1.16 -15.29 -10.79
C GLU A 752 -2.42 -15.48 -11.64
N ILE A 753 -3.42 -16.13 -11.05
CA ILE A 753 -4.75 -16.29 -11.62
C ILE A 753 -5.80 -15.82 -10.62
N GLN A 754 -6.81 -15.11 -11.11
CA GLN A 754 -7.95 -14.69 -10.32
C GLN A 754 -9.24 -14.96 -11.11
N LEU A 755 -10.14 -15.78 -10.57
CA LEU A 755 -11.49 -15.93 -11.12
C LEU A 755 -12.40 -14.90 -10.46
N LYS A 756 -12.99 -14.01 -11.26
CA LYS A 756 -13.84 -12.93 -10.77
C LYS A 756 -15.17 -13.51 -10.31
N GLY A 757 -15.71 -13.04 -9.18
CA GLY A 757 -16.96 -13.55 -8.60
C GLY A 757 -16.80 -14.76 -7.66
N LEU A 758 -15.56 -15.14 -7.31
CA LEU A 758 -15.27 -16.10 -6.23
C LEU A 758 -14.46 -15.49 -5.07
N GLY A 759 -14.25 -14.17 -5.07
CA GLY A 759 -13.36 -13.49 -4.12
C GLY A 759 -11.87 -13.74 -4.42
N GLY A 760 -10.98 -12.97 -3.78
CA GLY A 760 -9.53 -13.19 -3.85
C GLY A 760 -8.70 -11.93 -4.13
N SER A 761 -7.56 -11.83 -3.45
CA SER A 761 -6.49 -10.84 -3.70
C SER A 761 -5.29 -11.53 -4.34
N GLY A 762 -4.75 -10.90 -5.38
CA GLY A 762 -3.48 -11.28 -5.97
C GLY A 762 -2.35 -10.47 -5.35
N ALA A 763 -1.77 -10.95 -4.25
CA ALA A 763 -0.89 -10.14 -3.40
C ALA A 763 0.51 -9.94 -4.01
N LYS A 764 1.18 -11.03 -4.45
CA LYS A 764 2.60 -11.00 -4.87
C LYS A 764 2.89 -10.09 -6.08
N VAL A 765 2.23 -10.33 -7.22
CA VAL A 765 2.45 -9.52 -8.44
C VAL A 765 2.01 -8.07 -8.22
N ASN A 766 0.93 -7.87 -7.46
CA ASN A 766 0.44 -6.53 -7.17
C ASN A 766 1.39 -5.73 -6.27
N SER A 767 2.04 -6.39 -5.30
CA SER A 767 3.03 -5.75 -4.44
C SER A 767 4.21 -5.22 -5.27
N ILE A 768 4.80 -6.07 -6.11
CA ILE A 768 5.90 -5.70 -7.02
C ILE A 768 5.50 -4.51 -7.89
N LEU A 769 4.33 -4.55 -8.53
CA LEU A 769 3.88 -3.46 -9.41
C LEU A 769 3.58 -2.16 -8.66
N ASN A 770 3.05 -2.24 -7.43
CA ASN A 770 2.76 -1.06 -6.61
C ASN A 770 4.04 -0.35 -6.13
N GLU A 771 5.05 -1.12 -5.75
CA GLU A 771 6.34 -0.60 -5.29
C GLU A 771 7.17 -0.07 -6.46
N SER A 772 7.07 -0.72 -7.62
CA SER A 772 7.96 -0.45 -8.74
C SER A 772 7.43 0.53 -9.78
N ILE A 773 6.11 0.73 -9.88
CA ILE A 773 5.50 1.65 -10.84
C ILE A 773 4.75 2.75 -10.08
N PHE A 774 5.34 3.94 -10.05
CA PHE A 774 4.70 5.11 -9.46
C PHE A 774 3.33 5.38 -10.13
N GLY A 775 2.29 5.53 -9.30
CA GLY A 775 0.89 5.70 -9.72
C GLY A 775 0.08 4.40 -9.92
N TYR A 776 0.70 3.21 -9.86
CA TYR A 776 0.00 1.94 -10.11
C TYR A 776 -1.05 1.61 -9.03
N ARG A 777 -0.76 1.91 -7.76
CA ARG A 777 -1.74 1.74 -6.66
C ARG A 777 -3.00 2.59 -6.88
N ALA A 778 -2.83 3.85 -7.27
CA ALA A 778 -3.95 4.75 -7.57
C ALA A 778 -4.76 4.27 -8.77
N ARG A 779 -4.09 3.70 -9.79
CA ARG A 779 -4.75 3.03 -10.93
C ARG A 779 -5.63 1.87 -10.47
N GLU A 780 -5.12 0.94 -9.68
CA GLU A 780 -5.92 -0.20 -9.19
C GLU A 780 -7.12 0.25 -8.35
N GLN A 781 -6.95 1.28 -7.52
CA GLN A 781 -8.06 1.87 -6.75
C GLN A 781 -9.13 2.50 -7.66
N HIS A 782 -8.71 3.27 -8.67
CA HIS A 782 -9.62 3.88 -9.64
C HIS A 782 -10.43 2.83 -10.42
N LEU A 783 -9.80 1.72 -10.80
CA LEU A 783 -10.46 0.63 -11.53
C LEU A 783 -11.40 -0.20 -10.65
N LYS A 784 -11.14 -0.29 -9.34
CA LYS A 784 -12.07 -0.93 -8.39
C LYS A 784 -13.34 -0.12 -8.17
N GLN A 785 -13.25 1.21 -8.07
CA GLN A 785 -14.42 2.09 -7.85
C GLN A 785 -15.41 2.15 -9.01
N LYS A 786 -15.02 1.71 -10.21
CA LYS A 786 -15.88 1.65 -11.41
C LYS A 786 -16.55 0.29 -11.62
N ARG A 787 -16.17 -0.71 -10.84
CA ARG A 787 -16.82 -2.02 -10.78
C ARG A 787 -17.81 -2.00 -9.64
#